data_AF-A0A226EYS5-F1
#
_entry.id   AF-A0A226EYS5-F1
#
_cell.length_a   1.000
_cell.length_b   1.000
_cell.length_c   1.000
_cell.angle_alpha   90.00
_cell.angle_beta   90.00
_cell.angle_gamma   90.00
#
_symmetry.space_group_name_H-M   'P 1'
#
loop_
_entity.id
_entity.type
_entity.pdbx_description
1 polymer ?
#
loop_
_entity_poly.entity_id
_entity_poly.type
_entity_poly.pdbx_seq_one_letter_code
_entity_poly.pdbx_strand_id
1 'polypeptide(L)'
;MANSTGLVRSILKGTLSTTKRFRISPLDRRFPLAAQYISKRFYSPEPVRRFYGDVTVVPIQTASRGSPGTWGVNLDKRALRTPSKKLFEVDNEAVALAVANEWAVQRDIVMLNTMHMTALANTAIDNPFNKTKFSICNEMLSFLPLDTILYRSEENERLWELQRELWDPNLQWFQKAFQVKLPIVAGAITPPHIPDESLAVLRKELMSYRFDALLGLQFAAEALKSLILTMGVLKMHLSTEQGLRLSRLELDFQTQHWGNVEWSHDLENYDTMSRFSCGMMFFSLNTFAPFRYIEKVDPETTLAFEKKSTSHHKMAANKNWRKVNQVFSIDQKDALFQKSNTLELISKLDLTQTRHGSDANQPIESLQALRPFLLYYRLFGFLPISIHAGNCSVWFNRRGSLTWVFTVIAILIQSTMLIRAALMFVEGLTSTTMNTASLEVANANSIIYFGHTLAMTLVMCHRVHLLPSFFESCKSVEKLCVQYEQKNDKLVRHCWILFGCFSCTQLVGNSLYYYSQEINELQGEIYFNSSTLGVSYSFFEFYCDIGWTFGDTLIALMSLILTRFFIRLNKGISASKAQTVHEVERLRKDHRAIKDLVEQCNQVFAPIILVNFMGNVIYLLTRLYTGLFEDLQNPELIVRLESIYAFVYQIGKIMIPTWLAALLNETAAEAIDTVHDWPSLIELEETRNRMMVITRFISQLINDPVSLSGCGYFTITKSFLVTLISGLLTYEVIILQFQQSGL
;
A
#
# COMPACT_ATOMS: atom_id res chain seq x y z
N MET A 1 8.13 -25.10 41.66
CA MET A 1 6.76 -24.89 42.21
C MET A 1 6.94 -24.43 43.67
N ALA A 2 6.46 -23.30 44.23
CA ALA A 2 5.26 -22.49 44.02
C ALA A 2 5.48 -20.97 44.27
N ASN A 3 6.68 -20.42 43.98
CA ASN A 3 6.99 -18.99 44.24
C ASN A 3 7.14 -18.10 42.99
N SER A 4 7.02 -18.63 41.77
CA SER A 4 7.17 -17.84 40.53
C SER A 4 5.86 -17.21 40.02
N THR A 5 4.70 -17.64 40.53
CA THR A 5 3.38 -17.09 40.14
C THR A 5 3.06 -15.76 40.82
N GLY A 6 3.75 -15.41 41.91
CA GLY A 6 3.55 -14.15 42.65
C GLY A 6 4.18 -12.94 41.96
N LEU A 7 5.35 -13.10 41.32
CA LEU A 7 6.07 -12.00 40.68
C LEU A 7 5.36 -11.53 39.41
N VAL A 8 4.84 -12.46 38.61
CA VAL A 8 4.11 -12.17 37.36
C VAL A 8 2.75 -11.50 37.65
N ARG A 9 2.06 -11.90 38.74
CA ARG A 9 0.83 -11.22 39.20
C ARG A 9 1.08 -9.83 39.77
N SER A 10 2.24 -9.60 40.39
CA SER A 10 2.68 -8.29 40.88
C SER A 10 2.99 -7.33 39.73
N ILE A 11 3.68 -7.81 38.69
CA ILE A 11 4.02 -7.03 37.50
C ILE A 11 2.76 -6.68 36.69
N LEU A 12 1.82 -7.63 36.51
CA LEU A 12 0.53 -7.37 35.85
C LEU A 12 -0.37 -6.39 36.62
N LYS A 13 -0.33 -6.38 37.96
CA LYS A 13 -1.06 -5.37 38.77
C LYS A 13 -0.37 -4.01 38.79
N GLY A 14 0.95 -3.95 38.62
CA GLY A 14 1.73 -2.71 38.55
C GLY A 14 1.49 -1.93 37.24
N THR A 15 1.29 -2.61 36.12
CA THR A 15 1.06 -1.99 34.80
C THR A 15 -0.39 -1.64 34.50
N LEU A 16 -1.35 -2.11 35.30
CA LEU A 16 -2.78 -1.79 35.14
C LEU A 16 -3.27 -0.62 36.02
N SER A 17 -2.41 0.02 36.83
CA SER A 17 -2.80 1.11 37.75
C SER A 17 -2.43 2.54 37.29
N THR A 18 -1.82 2.71 36.12
CA THR A 18 -1.41 4.03 35.58
C THR A 18 -2.25 4.51 34.39
N THR A 19 -3.48 4.03 34.24
CA THR A 19 -4.51 4.79 33.50
C THR A 19 -5.24 5.73 34.46
N LYS A 20 -4.54 6.80 34.88
CA LYS A 20 -5.22 7.98 35.43
C LYS A 20 -6.11 8.56 34.33
N ARG A 21 -7.37 8.14 34.33
CA ARG A 21 -8.47 8.93 33.76
C ARG A 21 -8.32 10.35 34.33
N PHE A 22 -7.97 11.31 33.48
CA PHE A 22 -8.13 12.72 33.80
C PHE A 22 -9.63 12.99 33.97
N ARG A 23 -10.08 12.88 35.22
CA ARG A 23 -11.40 13.32 35.66
C ARG A 23 -11.26 14.83 35.92
N ILE A 24 -11.63 15.64 34.94
CA ILE A 24 -11.70 17.10 35.10
C ILE A 24 -12.81 17.38 36.12
N SER A 25 -12.43 17.99 37.25
CA SER A 25 -13.36 18.49 38.27
C SER A 25 -14.12 19.71 37.75
N PRO A 26 -15.43 19.84 38.02
CA PRO A 26 -16.18 21.03 37.63
C PRO A 26 -16.08 22.08 38.75
N LEU A 27 -15.51 23.25 38.47
CA LEU A 27 -15.74 24.54 39.17
C LEU A 27 -14.70 25.57 38.68
N ASP A 28 -15.04 26.46 37.75
CA ASP A 28 -15.62 27.79 38.05
C ASP A 28 -15.47 28.77 36.87
N ARG A 29 -16.63 29.09 36.29
CA ARG A 29 -17.16 30.44 36.02
C ARG A 29 -16.39 31.51 35.21
N ARG A 30 -17.12 31.92 34.15
CA ARG A 30 -17.34 33.29 33.61
C ARG A 30 -16.48 33.71 32.42
N PHE A 31 -16.95 33.36 31.22
CA PHE A 31 -17.13 34.32 30.12
C PHE A 31 -18.40 33.94 29.34
N PRO A 32 -19.42 34.81 29.24
CA PRO A 32 -20.48 34.62 28.27
C PRO A 32 -19.97 35.10 26.92
N LEU A 33 -20.24 34.37 25.83
CA LEU A 33 -20.64 34.88 24.51
C LEU A 33 -20.44 33.81 23.43
N ALA A 34 -21.47 33.69 22.60
CA ALA A 34 -21.51 32.98 21.33
C ALA A 34 -21.32 31.45 21.39
N ALA A 35 -22.39 30.75 21.75
CA ALA A 35 -22.67 29.44 21.17
C ALA A 35 -22.81 29.61 19.64
N GLN A 36 -21.69 29.69 18.94
CA GLN A 36 -21.65 29.52 17.50
C GLN A 36 -22.00 28.07 17.22
N TYR A 37 -22.99 27.90 16.34
CA TYR A 37 -23.40 26.65 15.74
C TYR A 37 -22.16 25.83 15.32
N ILE A 38 -21.75 24.88 16.16
CA ILE A 38 -20.94 23.76 15.71
C ILE A 38 -21.89 22.95 14.83
N SER A 39 -21.86 23.20 13.53
CA SER A 39 -22.43 22.27 12.55
C SER A 39 -21.83 20.92 12.88
N LYS A 40 -22.63 19.97 13.37
CA LYS A 40 -22.25 18.55 13.37
C LYS A 40 -21.87 18.23 11.93
N ARG A 41 -20.57 18.13 11.65
CA ARG A 41 -20.08 17.61 10.38
C ARG A 41 -20.66 16.20 10.28
N PHE A 42 -21.57 15.99 9.33
CA PHE A 42 -21.96 14.64 8.96
C PHE A 42 -20.73 14.03 8.29
N TYR A 43 -19.95 13.27 9.07
CA TYR A 43 -18.92 12.41 8.49
C TYR A 43 -19.59 11.52 7.44
N SER A 44 -18.89 11.26 6.34
CA SER A 44 -19.29 10.15 5.46
C SER A 44 -19.43 8.90 6.33
N PRO A 45 -20.48 8.08 6.12
CA PRO A 45 -20.66 6.85 6.90
C PRO A 45 -19.40 6.00 6.85
N GLU A 46 -19.10 5.30 7.94
CA GLU A 46 -17.94 4.41 8.02
C GLU A 46 -17.89 3.48 6.80
N PRO A 47 -16.71 3.27 6.20
CA PRO A 47 -16.56 2.41 5.04
C PRO A 47 -17.02 0.99 5.36
N VAL A 48 -17.98 0.47 4.58
CA VAL A 48 -18.55 -0.85 4.78
C VAL A 48 -17.52 -1.91 4.35
N ARG A 49 -17.15 -2.80 5.27
CA ARG A 49 -16.27 -3.94 4.94
C ARG A 49 -17.01 -4.94 4.07
N ARG A 50 -16.30 -5.60 3.15
CA ARG A 50 -16.84 -6.70 2.35
C ARG A 50 -17.28 -7.83 3.29
N PHE A 51 -18.54 -8.22 3.18
CA PHE A 51 -19.20 -9.20 4.07
C PHE A 51 -19.63 -10.47 3.34
N TYR A 52 -19.26 -10.63 2.07
CA TYR A 52 -19.68 -11.71 1.18
C TYR A 52 -18.47 -12.36 0.47
N GLY A 53 -18.58 -13.66 0.20
CA GLY A 53 -17.57 -14.43 -0.52
C GLY A 53 -17.84 -14.47 -2.02
N ASP A 54 -19.00 -14.99 -2.41
CA ASP A 54 -19.41 -15.23 -3.79
C ASP A 54 -20.50 -14.26 -4.25
N VAL A 55 -20.53 -13.96 -5.55
CA VAL A 55 -21.57 -13.17 -6.18
C VAL A 55 -22.16 -13.95 -7.35
N THR A 56 -23.48 -14.13 -7.37
CA THR A 56 -24.17 -14.94 -8.39
C THR A 56 -25.34 -14.18 -9.00
N VAL A 57 -25.60 -14.41 -10.29
CA VAL A 57 -26.77 -13.88 -11.00
C VAL A 57 -27.84 -14.97 -11.05
N VAL A 58 -29.09 -14.60 -10.75
CA VAL A 58 -30.19 -15.56 -10.64
C VAL A 58 -31.40 -15.08 -11.46
N PRO A 59 -32.00 -15.93 -12.31
CA PRO A 59 -33.26 -15.60 -12.97
C PRO A 59 -34.41 -15.64 -11.97
N ILE A 60 -35.25 -14.62 -11.97
CA ILE A 60 -36.40 -14.49 -11.06
C ILE A 60 -37.66 -14.98 -11.79
N GLN A 61 -38.23 -16.08 -11.31
CA GLN A 61 -39.41 -16.70 -11.94
C GLN A 61 -40.72 -15.98 -11.61
N THR A 62 -40.81 -15.32 -10.45
CA THR A 62 -41.95 -14.50 -10.01
C THR A 62 -41.53 -13.04 -9.87
N ALA A 63 -41.46 -12.33 -10.99
CA ALA A 63 -41.10 -10.91 -11.02
C ALA A 63 -42.17 -10.05 -10.36
N SER A 64 -41.77 -9.11 -9.50
CA SER A 64 -42.69 -8.10 -8.93
C SER A 64 -43.28 -7.19 -10.03
N ARG A 65 -42.59 -7.08 -11.17
CA ARG A 65 -42.97 -6.28 -12.35
C ARG A 65 -43.67 -7.06 -13.47
N GLY A 66 -43.99 -8.34 -13.28
CA GLY A 66 -44.81 -9.13 -14.23
C GLY A 66 -44.19 -9.40 -15.62
N SER A 67 -42.90 -9.12 -15.82
CA SER A 67 -42.20 -9.38 -17.09
C SER A 67 -41.47 -10.74 -17.02
N PRO A 68 -41.68 -11.67 -17.97
CA PRO A 68 -40.89 -12.88 -18.04
C PRO A 68 -39.43 -12.54 -18.39
N GLY A 69 -38.47 -13.07 -17.63
CA GLY A 69 -37.04 -12.86 -17.86
C GLY A 69 -36.37 -11.76 -17.02
N THR A 70 -36.85 -11.48 -15.81
CA THR A 70 -36.12 -10.61 -14.87
C THR A 70 -35.00 -11.36 -14.16
N TRP A 71 -33.96 -10.61 -13.78
CA TRP A 71 -32.75 -11.12 -13.17
C TRP A 71 -32.46 -10.37 -11.87
N GLY A 72 -31.92 -11.10 -10.90
CA GLY A 72 -31.43 -10.57 -9.63
C GLY A 72 -29.97 -10.95 -9.40
N VAL A 73 -29.37 -10.31 -8.40
CA VAL A 73 -28.01 -10.59 -7.94
C VAL A 73 -28.07 -11.08 -6.50
N ASN A 74 -27.38 -12.17 -6.21
CA ASN A 74 -27.20 -12.70 -4.87
C ASN A 74 -25.76 -12.50 -4.39
N LEU A 75 -25.62 -12.00 -3.17
CA LEU A 75 -24.37 -12.02 -2.42
C LEU A 75 -24.40 -13.25 -1.52
N ASP A 76 -23.51 -14.22 -1.80
CA ASP A 76 -23.55 -15.59 -1.32
C ASP A 76 -24.92 -16.25 -1.59
N LYS A 77 -25.78 -16.30 -0.57
CA LYS A 77 -27.14 -16.87 -0.61
C LYS A 77 -28.23 -15.82 -0.38
N ARG A 78 -27.87 -14.54 -0.25
CA ARG A 78 -28.79 -13.44 0.07
C ARG A 78 -29.02 -12.56 -1.15
N ALA A 79 -30.28 -12.32 -1.49
CA ALA A 79 -30.62 -11.42 -2.58
C ALA A 79 -30.23 -9.97 -2.26
N LEU A 80 -29.61 -9.32 -3.25
CA LEU A 80 -29.24 -7.91 -3.20
C LEU A 80 -30.51 -7.06 -3.09
N ARG A 81 -30.43 -6.00 -2.29
CA ARG A 81 -31.52 -5.05 -2.07
C ARG A 81 -31.06 -3.63 -2.36
N THR A 82 -32.00 -2.82 -2.83
CA THR A 82 -31.78 -1.39 -3.04
C THR A 82 -31.71 -0.65 -1.69
N PRO A 83 -31.20 0.60 -1.65
CA PRO A 83 -31.25 1.44 -0.46
C PRO A 83 -32.66 1.60 0.13
N SER A 84 -33.70 1.61 -0.73
CA SER A 84 -35.11 1.62 -0.28
C SER A 84 -35.65 0.24 0.15
N LYS A 85 -34.75 -0.74 0.34
CA LYS A 85 -35.02 -2.12 0.77
C LYS A 85 -35.88 -2.95 -0.20
N LYS A 86 -36.08 -2.48 -1.44
CA LYS A 86 -36.72 -3.24 -2.52
C LYS A 86 -35.77 -4.34 -3.01
N LEU A 87 -36.32 -5.40 -3.59
CA LEU A 87 -35.52 -6.44 -4.23
C LEU A 87 -34.82 -5.85 -5.46
N PHE A 88 -33.55 -6.18 -5.65
CA PHE A 88 -32.83 -5.79 -6.86
C PHE A 88 -33.32 -6.64 -8.05
N GLU A 89 -34.12 -6.05 -8.93
CA GLU A 89 -34.68 -6.71 -10.11
C GLU A 89 -34.36 -5.87 -11.36
N VAL A 90 -33.76 -6.51 -12.38
CA VAL A 90 -33.48 -5.89 -13.69
C VAL A 90 -33.99 -6.75 -14.84
N ASP A 91 -34.37 -6.11 -15.96
CA ASP A 91 -35.01 -6.80 -17.10
C ASP A 91 -34.00 -7.50 -18.04
N ASN A 92 -32.69 -7.28 -17.87
CA ASN A 92 -31.64 -7.84 -18.75
C ASN A 92 -30.53 -8.52 -17.92
N GLU A 93 -30.20 -9.75 -18.29
CA GLU A 93 -29.11 -10.55 -17.71
C GLU A 93 -27.76 -9.82 -17.77
N ALA A 94 -27.47 -9.14 -18.88
CA ALA A 94 -26.21 -8.44 -19.06
C ALA A 94 -26.03 -7.30 -18.04
N VAL A 95 -27.11 -6.62 -17.67
CA VAL A 95 -27.09 -5.59 -16.61
C VAL A 95 -26.86 -6.23 -15.25
N ALA A 96 -27.51 -7.37 -14.97
CA ALA A 96 -27.30 -8.12 -13.73
C ALA A 96 -25.87 -8.64 -13.61
N LEU A 97 -25.27 -9.12 -14.70
CA LEU A 97 -23.87 -9.54 -14.76
C LEU A 97 -22.90 -8.38 -14.54
N ALA A 98 -23.15 -7.22 -15.15
CA ALA A 98 -22.32 -6.04 -14.93
C ALA A 98 -22.34 -5.59 -13.46
N VAL A 99 -23.53 -5.58 -12.84
CA VAL A 99 -23.67 -5.29 -11.41
C VAL A 99 -22.97 -6.35 -10.57
N ALA A 100 -23.18 -7.64 -10.85
CA ALA A 100 -22.51 -8.73 -10.15
C ALA A 100 -20.98 -8.59 -10.20
N ASN A 101 -20.43 -8.17 -11.34
CA ASN A 101 -18.99 -7.93 -11.49
C ASN A 101 -18.51 -6.75 -10.63
N GLU A 102 -19.25 -5.64 -10.55
CA GLU A 102 -18.91 -4.53 -9.66
C GLU A 102 -18.79 -4.98 -8.20
N TRP A 103 -19.72 -5.83 -7.74
CA TRP A 103 -19.69 -6.42 -6.40
C TRP A 103 -18.54 -7.44 -6.23
N ALA A 104 -18.26 -8.26 -7.23
CA ALA A 104 -17.18 -9.26 -7.16
C ALA A 104 -15.78 -8.64 -7.07
N VAL A 105 -15.55 -7.48 -7.71
CA VAL A 105 -14.26 -6.77 -7.77
C VAL A 105 -13.90 -6.08 -6.44
N GLN A 106 -14.88 -5.81 -5.57
CA GLN A 106 -14.62 -5.15 -4.28
C GLN A 106 -13.67 -5.98 -3.41
N ARG A 107 -12.70 -5.32 -2.75
CA ARG A 107 -11.71 -6.00 -1.89
C ARG A 107 -12.16 -5.99 -0.43
N ASP A 108 -11.37 -5.42 0.48
CA ASP A 108 -11.68 -5.41 1.92
C ASP A 108 -12.80 -4.42 2.27
N ILE A 109 -12.91 -3.34 1.49
CA ILE A 109 -13.89 -2.26 1.67
C ILE A 109 -14.73 -2.14 0.39
N VAL A 110 -16.03 -2.00 0.55
CA VAL A 110 -16.97 -1.73 -0.54
C VAL A 110 -16.93 -0.25 -0.89
N MET A 111 -16.34 0.07 -2.04
CA MET A 111 -16.17 1.44 -2.52
C MET A 111 -17.35 1.85 -3.41
N LEU A 112 -18.40 2.41 -2.80
CA LEU A 112 -19.64 2.78 -3.51
C LEU A 112 -19.44 3.76 -4.66
N ASN A 113 -18.43 4.64 -4.58
CA ASN A 113 -18.09 5.58 -5.64
C ASN A 113 -17.62 4.88 -6.93
N THR A 114 -17.16 3.63 -6.85
CA THR A 114 -16.73 2.83 -8.02
C THR A 114 -17.84 1.98 -8.63
N MET A 115 -19.03 1.94 -8.01
CA MET A 115 -20.12 1.03 -8.38
C MET A 115 -21.24 1.78 -9.13
N HIS A 116 -20.89 2.37 -10.28
CA HIS A 116 -21.80 3.22 -11.05
C HIS A 116 -22.99 2.45 -11.64
N MET A 117 -22.80 1.22 -12.13
CA MET A 117 -23.89 0.39 -12.67
C MET A 117 -24.89 0.04 -11.56
N THR A 118 -24.38 -0.31 -10.37
CA THR A 118 -25.21 -0.58 -9.18
C THR A 118 -26.00 0.66 -8.79
N ALA A 119 -25.38 1.84 -8.78
CA ALA A 119 -26.04 3.11 -8.45
C ALA A 119 -27.14 3.48 -9.46
N LEU A 120 -26.88 3.33 -10.76
CA LEU A 120 -27.87 3.56 -11.82
C LEU A 120 -29.06 2.61 -11.72
N ALA A 121 -28.80 1.31 -11.56
CA ALA A 121 -29.86 0.31 -11.40
C ALA A 121 -30.70 0.56 -10.15
N ASN A 122 -30.06 0.89 -9.01
CA ASN A 122 -30.79 1.29 -7.79
C ASN A 122 -31.66 2.52 -8.03
N THR A 123 -31.17 3.52 -8.75
CA THR A 123 -31.92 4.75 -9.07
C THR A 123 -33.12 4.45 -9.96
N ALA A 124 -32.97 3.56 -10.94
CA ALA A 124 -34.06 3.12 -11.81
C ALA A 124 -35.16 2.33 -11.06
N ILE A 125 -34.78 1.53 -10.06
CA ILE A 125 -35.72 0.72 -9.26
C ILE A 125 -36.42 1.57 -8.19
N ASP A 126 -35.67 2.39 -7.48
CA ASP A 126 -36.18 3.15 -6.35
C ASP A 126 -36.93 4.40 -6.81
N ASN A 127 -36.46 5.05 -7.88
CA ASN A 127 -36.94 6.32 -8.41
C ASN A 127 -37.33 7.32 -7.29
N PRO A 128 -36.38 7.73 -6.44
CA PRO A 128 -36.67 8.47 -5.21
C PRO A 128 -37.38 9.81 -5.45
N PHE A 129 -37.18 10.42 -6.63
CA PHE A 129 -37.78 11.69 -7.01
C PHE A 129 -39.06 11.53 -7.86
N ASN A 130 -39.54 10.29 -8.05
CA ASN A 130 -40.69 9.97 -8.91
C ASN A 130 -40.60 10.63 -10.30
N LYS A 131 -39.39 10.69 -10.87
CA LYS A 131 -39.18 11.29 -12.18
C LYS A 131 -39.94 10.50 -13.23
N THR A 132 -40.63 11.22 -14.11
CA THR A 132 -41.25 10.66 -15.30
C THR A 132 -40.27 10.74 -16.47
N LYS A 133 -40.50 9.91 -17.49
CA LYS A 133 -39.76 9.94 -18.75
C LYS A 133 -39.71 11.36 -19.36
N PHE A 134 -40.84 12.06 -19.32
CA PHE A 134 -40.97 13.42 -19.82
C PHE A 134 -40.13 14.42 -19.02
N SER A 135 -40.09 14.28 -17.68
CA SER A 135 -39.25 15.11 -16.81
C SER A 135 -37.76 14.98 -17.18
N ILE A 136 -37.27 13.74 -17.30
CA ILE A 136 -35.87 13.46 -17.65
C ILE A 136 -35.52 14.05 -19.02
N CYS A 137 -36.40 13.87 -20.02
CA CYS A 137 -36.17 14.42 -21.35
C CYS A 137 -36.08 15.96 -21.33
N ASN A 138 -36.95 16.62 -20.56
CA ASN A 138 -36.92 18.09 -20.45
C ASN A 138 -35.68 18.58 -19.69
N GLU A 139 -35.27 17.90 -18.62
CA GLU A 139 -34.03 18.20 -17.90
C GLU A 139 -32.83 18.09 -18.84
N MET A 140 -32.72 17.00 -19.61
CA MET A 140 -31.65 16.82 -20.58
C MET A 140 -31.64 17.91 -21.67
N LEU A 141 -32.80 18.26 -22.21
CA LEU A 141 -32.92 19.32 -23.22
C LEU A 141 -32.63 20.71 -22.65
N SER A 142 -32.85 20.94 -21.36
CA SER A 142 -32.50 22.19 -20.69
C SER A 142 -30.99 22.43 -20.62
N PHE A 143 -30.16 21.37 -20.75
CA PHE A 143 -28.71 21.49 -20.84
C PHE A 143 -28.21 21.81 -22.25
N LEU A 144 -29.01 21.59 -23.29
CA LEU A 144 -28.57 21.78 -24.68
C LEU A 144 -28.14 23.23 -25.00
N PRO A 145 -28.83 24.30 -24.52
CA PRO A 145 -28.33 25.67 -24.67
C PRO A 145 -27.00 25.93 -23.96
N LEU A 146 -26.66 25.12 -22.95
CA LEU A 146 -25.46 25.21 -22.13
C LEU A 146 -24.37 24.20 -22.55
N ASP A 147 -24.53 23.57 -23.71
CA ASP A 147 -23.61 22.54 -24.21
C ASP A 147 -22.25 23.16 -24.59
N THR A 148 -21.15 22.54 -24.14
CA THR A 148 -19.79 23.06 -24.30
C THR A 148 -19.41 23.34 -25.75
N ILE A 149 -19.94 22.57 -26.71
CA ILE A 149 -19.63 22.73 -28.14
C ILE A 149 -20.16 24.05 -28.73
N LEU A 150 -21.25 24.58 -28.16
CA LEU A 150 -21.89 25.78 -28.69
C LEU A 150 -21.15 27.06 -28.29
N TYR A 151 -20.32 27.03 -27.26
CA TYR A 151 -19.56 28.17 -26.77
C TYR A 151 -18.12 28.11 -27.29
N ARG A 152 -17.69 29.17 -27.97
CA ARG A 152 -16.36 29.24 -28.59
C ARG A 152 -15.54 30.40 -28.04
N SER A 153 -14.24 30.17 -27.89
CA SER A 153 -13.30 31.15 -27.33
C SER A 153 -12.68 32.01 -28.43
N GLU A 154 -13.09 33.28 -28.53
CA GLU A 154 -12.55 34.22 -29.52
C GLU A 154 -11.17 34.78 -29.15
N GLU A 155 -10.79 34.72 -27.87
CA GLU A 155 -9.60 35.40 -27.37
C GLU A 155 -8.28 34.72 -27.79
N ASN A 156 -8.31 33.42 -28.08
CA ASN A 156 -7.12 32.65 -28.44
C ASN A 156 -7.28 32.00 -29.83
N GLU A 157 -6.58 32.55 -30.81
CA GLU A 157 -6.67 32.14 -32.22
C GLU A 157 -6.34 30.65 -32.43
N ARG A 158 -5.32 30.12 -31.73
CA ARG A 158 -4.96 28.69 -31.84
C ARG A 158 -6.02 27.77 -31.27
N LEU A 159 -6.61 28.15 -30.14
CA LEU A 159 -7.70 27.39 -29.54
C LEU A 159 -8.95 27.45 -30.43
N TRP A 160 -9.26 28.62 -30.98
CA TRP A 160 -10.37 28.82 -31.91
C TRP A 160 -10.25 27.93 -33.16
N GLU A 161 -9.07 27.87 -33.79
CA GLU A 161 -8.81 26.99 -34.93
C GLU A 161 -9.02 25.51 -34.57
N LEU A 162 -8.46 25.08 -33.43
CA LEU A 162 -8.55 23.70 -32.96
C LEU A 162 -9.99 23.30 -32.59
N GLN A 163 -10.76 24.23 -31.99
CA GLN A 163 -12.19 24.06 -31.76
C GLN A 163 -12.94 23.92 -33.08
N ARG A 164 -12.66 24.74 -34.10
CA ARG A 164 -13.32 24.61 -35.40
C ARG A 164 -13.01 23.28 -36.08
N GLU A 165 -11.74 22.88 -36.08
CA GLU A 165 -11.31 21.62 -36.69
C GLU A 165 -11.99 20.41 -36.06
N LEU A 166 -12.10 20.38 -34.73
CA LEU A 166 -12.56 19.19 -34.00
C LEU A 166 -14.05 19.21 -33.64
N TRP A 167 -14.65 20.37 -33.33
CA TRP A 167 -16.06 20.45 -32.93
C TRP A 167 -17.02 20.69 -34.09
N ASP A 168 -16.63 21.42 -35.15
CA ASP A 168 -17.55 21.72 -36.26
C ASP A 168 -18.04 20.46 -37.00
N PRO A 169 -17.20 19.45 -37.29
CA PRO A 169 -17.66 18.22 -37.94
C PRO A 169 -18.73 17.49 -37.11
N ASN A 170 -18.60 17.51 -35.78
CA ASN A 170 -19.52 16.86 -34.86
C ASN A 170 -20.84 17.62 -34.73
N LEU A 171 -20.78 18.96 -34.71
CA LEU A 171 -21.97 19.79 -34.73
C LEU A 171 -22.73 19.66 -36.06
N GLN A 172 -22.04 19.71 -37.20
CA GLN A 172 -22.64 19.53 -38.53
C GLN A 172 -23.28 18.15 -38.67
N TRP A 173 -22.61 17.10 -38.19
CA TRP A 173 -23.17 15.77 -38.14
C TRP A 173 -24.46 15.74 -37.31
N PHE A 174 -24.47 16.35 -36.12
CA PHE A 174 -25.65 16.37 -35.24
C PHE A 174 -26.82 17.12 -35.88
N GLN A 175 -26.56 18.29 -36.45
CA GLN A 175 -27.57 19.09 -37.18
C GLN A 175 -28.17 18.30 -38.35
N LYS A 176 -27.34 17.57 -39.10
CA LYS A 176 -27.81 16.73 -40.22
C LYS A 176 -28.57 15.49 -39.75
N ALA A 177 -28.08 14.81 -38.71
CA ALA A 177 -28.66 13.58 -38.19
C ALA A 177 -30.05 13.79 -37.59
N PHE A 178 -30.24 14.89 -36.86
CA PHE A 178 -31.51 15.21 -36.20
C PHE A 178 -32.32 16.28 -36.93
N GLN A 179 -31.84 16.78 -38.07
CA GLN A 179 -32.47 17.86 -38.84
C GLN A 179 -32.78 19.11 -38.00
N VAL A 180 -31.85 19.46 -37.11
CA VAL A 180 -31.97 20.59 -36.18
C VAL A 180 -31.00 21.70 -36.54
N LYS A 181 -31.35 22.93 -36.17
CA LYS A 181 -30.48 24.10 -36.33
C LYS A 181 -30.03 24.58 -34.96
N LEU A 182 -28.73 24.52 -34.71
CA LEU A 182 -28.11 24.96 -33.46
C LEU A 182 -27.16 26.13 -33.74
N PRO A 183 -27.39 27.31 -33.13
CA PRO A 183 -26.48 28.44 -33.29
C PRO A 183 -25.20 28.23 -32.49
N ILE A 184 -24.07 28.71 -33.04
CA ILE A 184 -22.79 28.80 -32.33
C ILE A 184 -22.70 30.19 -31.71
N VAL A 185 -22.23 30.28 -30.47
CA VAL A 185 -22.02 31.52 -29.74
C VAL A 185 -20.54 31.71 -29.48
N ALA A 186 -20.04 32.89 -29.83
CA ALA A 186 -18.66 33.27 -29.65
C ALA A 186 -18.62 34.48 -28.71
N GLY A 187 -17.85 34.38 -27.62
CA GLY A 187 -17.67 35.47 -26.64
C GLY A 187 -18.88 35.92 -25.81
N ALA A 188 -20.09 35.38 -26.04
CA ALA A 188 -21.29 35.83 -25.32
C ALA A 188 -21.57 34.99 -24.05
N ILE A 189 -21.91 35.70 -22.97
CA ILE A 189 -22.30 35.11 -21.67
C ILE A 189 -23.73 34.55 -21.71
N THR A 190 -24.58 35.06 -22.61
CA THR A 190 -25.99 34.66 -22.72
C THR A 190 -26.16 33.38 -23.54
N PRO A 191 -26.92 32.38 -23.05
CA PRO A 191 -27.19 31.17 -23.80
C PRO A 191 -27.91 31.44 -25.13
N PRO A 192 -27.58 30.71 -26.20
CA PRO A 192 -28.28 30.82 -27.46
C PRO A 192 -29.74 30.39 -27.35
N HIS A 193 -30.62 31.09 -28.06
CA HIS A 193 -31.98 30.59 -28.27
C HIS A 193 -31.97 29.43 -29.27
N ILE A 194 -32.35 28.25 -28.80
CA ILE A 194 -32.58 27.08 -29.66
C ILE A 194 -34.04 27.10 -30.15
N PRO A 195 -34.31 26.94 -31.46
CA PRO A 195 -35.67 26.91 -31.99
C PRO A 195 -36.52 25.80 -31.35
N ASP A 196 -37.77 26.12 -30.99
CA ASP A 196 -38.68 25.17 -30.34
C ASP A 196 -38.95 23.93 -31.21
N GLU A 197 -38.94 24.08 -32.53
CA GLU A 197 -39.05 22.97 -33.48
C GLU A 197 -37.91 21.96 -33.31
N SER A 198 -36.68 22.45 -33.12
CA SER A 198 -35.50 21.60 -32.90
C SER A 198 -35.58 20.86 -31.56
N LEU A 199 -36.03 21.55 -30.51
CA LEU A 199 -36.28 20.92 -29.21
C LEU A 199 -37.39 19.86 -29.27
N ALA A 200 -38.44 20.09 -30.08
CA ALA A 200 -39.52 19.12 -30.26
C ALA A 200 -39.05 17.84 -30.95
N VAL A 201 -38.20 17.94 -31.98
CA VAL A 201 -37.61 16.77 -32.66
C VAL A 201 -36.74 15.96 -31.72
N LEU A 202 -35.85 16.63 -30.98
CA LEU A 202 -34.98 15.95 -30.01
C LEU A 202 -35.78 15.34 -28.85
N ARG A 203 -36.82 16.02 -28.37
CA ARG A 203 -37.74 15.48 -27.36
C ARG A 203 -38.41 14.21 -27.86
N LYS A 204 -38.89 14.20 -29.11
CA LYS A 204 -39.51 13.02 -29.72
C LYS A 204 -38.54 11.84 -29.78
N GLU A 205 -37.29 12.09 -30.17
CA GLU A 205 -36.23 11.06 -30.21
C GLU A 205 -35.95 10.51 -28.81
N LEU A 206 -35.70 11.36 -27.81
CA LEU A 206 -35.44 10.92 -26.44
C LEU A 206 -36.64 10.15 -25.86
N MET A 207 -37.85 10.61 -26.16
CA MET A 207 -39.10 9.95 -25.75
C MET A 207 -39.32 8.59 -26.42
N SER A 208 -38.48 8.15 -27.36
CA SER A 208 -38.53 6.79 -27.90
C SER A 208 -37.85 5.75 -26.99
N TYR A 209 -36.82 6.14 -26.23
CA TYR A 209 -36.01 5.22 -25.42
C TYR A 209 -36.70 4.75 -24.14
N ARG A 210 -36.31 3.63 -23.56
CA ARG A 210 -36.88 3.16 -22.28
C ARG A 210 -36.51 4.09 -21.12
N PHE A 211 -37.29 4.06 -20.04
CA PHE A 211 -37.03 4.86 -18.83
C PHE A 211 -35.64 4.58 -18.24
N ASP A 212 -35.28 3.30 -18.08
CA ASP A 212 -33.99 2.88 -17.53
C ASP A 212 -32.83 3.36 -18.43
N ALA A 213 -32.99 3.19 -19.74
CA ALA A 213 -32.00 3.66 -20.72
C ALA A 213 -31.80 5.18 -20.63
N LEU A 214 -32.88 5.96 -20.52
CA LEU A 214 -32.81 7.42 -20.39
C LEU A 214 -32.07 7.89 -19.15
N LEU A 215 -32.17 7.16 -18.02
CA LEU A 215 -31.36 7.46 -16.83
C LEU A 215 -29.86 7.29 -17.11
N GLY A 216 -29.47 6.23 -17.82
CA GLY A 216 -28.09 6.02 -18.25
C GLY A 216 -27.59 7.13 -19.19
N LEU A 217 -28.46 7.57 -20.11
CA LEU A 217 -28.14 8.64 -21.05
C LEU A 217 -28.03 10.01 -20.36
N GLN A 218 -28.91 10.31 -19.40
CA GLN A 218 -28.81 11.50 -18.55
C GLN A 218 -27.48 11.49 -17.78
N PHE A 219 -27.13 10.37 -17.16
CA PHE A 219 -25.89 10.24 -16.40
C PHE A 219 -24.65 10.44 -17.28
N ALA A 220 -24.66 9.92 -18.52
CA ALA A 220 -23.60 10.12 -19.49
C ALA A 220 -23.48 11.60 -19.93
N ALA A 221 -24.61 12.24 -20.25
CA ALA A 221 -24.64 13.64 -20.66
C ALA A 221 -24.19 14.58 -19.52
N GLU A 222 -24.55 14.28 -18.28
CA GLU A 222 -24.11 15.04 -17.10
C GLU A 222 -22.62 14.88 -16.79
N ALA A 223 -22.03 13.71 -17.09
CA ALA A 223 -20.60 13.48 -16.94
C ALA A 223 -19.80 14.24 -18.00
N LEU A 224 -20.23 14.17 -19.26
CA LEU A 224 -19.53 14.80 -20.38
C LEU A 224 -19.79 16.30 -20.50
N LYS A 225 -20.86 16.80 -19.88
CA LYS A 225 -21.38 18.19 -20.02
C LYS A 225 -21.74 18.57 -21.46
N SER A 226 -22.00 17.57 -22.30
CA SER A 226 -22.42 17.78 -23.69
C SER A 226 -23.43 16.71 -24.12
N LEU A 227 -24.64 17.14 -24.48
CA LEU A 227 -25.66 16.28 -25.06
C LEU A 227 -25.31 15.94 -26.52
N ILE A 228 -24.72 16.87 -27.26
CA ILE A 228 -24.33 16.70 -28.66
C ILE A 228 -23.33 15.54 -28.80
N LEU A 229 -22.25 15.55 -28.01
CA LEU A 229 -21.24 14.49 -28.02
C LEU A 229 -21.80 13.16 -27.53
N THR A 230 -22.62 13.20 -26.48
CA THR A 230 -23.26 12.00 -25.93
C THR A 230 -24.16 11.32 -26.97
N MET A 231 -24.93 12.10 -27.74
CA MET A 231 -25.74 11.59 -28.85
C MET A 231 -24.89 11.11 -30.03
N GLY A 232 -23.72 11.72 -30.25
CA GLY A 232 -22.70 11.24 -31.19
C GLY A 232 -22.21 9.84 -30.86
N VAL A 233 -21.89 9.57 -29.60
CA VAL A 233 -21.48 8.24 -29.13
C VAL A 233 -22.66 7.26 -29.20
N LEU A 234 -23.86 7.70 -28.84
CA LEU A 234 -25.08 6.87 -28.92
C LEU A 234 -25.36 6.36 -30.33
N LYS A 235 -25.17 7.20 -31.35
CA LYS A 235 -25.36 6.83 -32.76
C LYS A 235 -24.11 6.22 -33.41
N MET A 236 -23.11 5.84 -32.60
CA MET A 236 -21.85 5.23 -33.05
C MET A 236 -21.06 6.11 -34.04
N HIS A 237 -21.25 7.43 -34.00
CA HIS A 237 -20.45 8.39 -34.77
C HIS A 237 -19.09 8.64 -34.09
N LEU A 238 -19.06 8.57 -32.76
CA LEU A 238 -17.86 8.73 -31.93
C LEU A 238 -17.65 7.52 -31.03
N SER A 239 -16.38 7.21 -30.71
CA SER A 239 -16.07 6.31 -29.59
C SER A 239 -16.23 7.04 -28.25
N THR A 240 -16.33 6.29 -27.15
CA THR A 240 -16.42 6.90 -25.80
C THR A 240 -15.20 7.74 -25.47
N GLU A 241 -14.01 7.26 -25.84
CA GLU A 241 -12.73 7.96 -25.66
C GLU A 241 -12.67 9.25 -26.50
N GLN A 242 -13.13 9.20 -27.77
CA GLN A 242 -13.20 10.38 -28.62
C GLN A 242 -14.18 11.42 -28.06
N GLY A 243 -15.35 10.99 -27.58
CA GLY A 243 -16.31 11.87 -26.93
C GLY A 243 -15.70 12.62 -25.74
N LEU A 244 -14.99 11.91 -24.86
CA LEU A 244 -14.31 12.50 -23.71
C LEU A 244 -13.20 13.48 -24.12
N ARG A 245 -12.38 13.10 -25.09
CA ARG A 245 -11.31 13.97 -25.58
C ARG A 245 -11.85 15.26 -26.19
N LEU A 246 -12.96 15.17 -26.92
CA LEU A 246 -13.64 16.35 -27.48
C LEU A 246 -14.24 17.24 -26.40
N SER A 247 -14.81 16.69 -25.32
CA SER A 247 -15.35 17.50 -24.23
C SER A 247 -14.25 18.20 -23.41
N ARG A 248 -13.06 17.60 -23.34
CA ARG A 248 -11.89 18.12 -22.60
C ARG A 248 -10.94 18.95 -23.45
N LEU A 249 -11.26 19.20 -24.72
CA LEU A 249 -10.39 19.86 -25.68
C LEU A 249 -9.75 21.16 -25.15
N GLU A 250 -10.53 22.02 -24.51
CA GLU A 250 -10.03 23.26 -23.91
C GLU A 250 -9.09 22.99 -22.73
N LEU A 251 -9.47 22.08 -21.83
CA LEU A 251 -8.66 21.70 -20.67
C LEU A 251 -7.32 21.07 -21.10
N ASP A 252 -7.33 20.23 -22.14
CA ASP A 252 -6.13 19.62 -22.69
C ASP A 252 -5.22 20.67 -23.33
N PHE A 253 -5.79 21.66 -24.04
CA PHE A 253 -5.05 22.79 -24.57
C PHE A 253 -4.39 23.63 -23.46
N GLN A 254 -5.13 23.93 -22.39
CA GLN A 254 -4.61 24.65 -21.23
C GLN A 254 -3.51 23.85 -20.51
N THR A 255 -3.69 22.54 -20.38
CA THR A 255 -2.72 21.64 -19.75
C THR A 255 -1.42 21.56 -20.55
N GLN A 256 -1.48 21.60 -21.87
CA GLN A 256 -0.29 21.68 -22.72
C GLN A 256 0.46 23.00 -22.56
N HIS A 257 -0.25 24.10 -22.31
CA HIS A 257 0.36 25.42 -22.19
C HIS A 257 0.88 25.74 -20.79
N TRP A 258 0.13 25.37 -19.74
CA TRP A 258 0.41 25.71 -18.34
C TRP A 258 0.87 24.54 -17.47
N GLY A 259 0.90 23.34 -18.03
CA GLY A 259 1.29 22.11 -17.34
C GLY A 259 0.11 21.38 -16.69
N ASN A 260 0.32 20.09 -16.42
CA ASN A 260 -0.69 19.23 -15.80
C ASN A 260 -0.66 19.33 -14.28
N VAL A 261 -1.84 19.43 -13.66
CA VAL A 261 -1.98 19.29 -12.21
C VAL A 261 -2.26 17.83 -11.90
N GLU A 262 -1.18 17.10 -11.58
CA GLU A 262 -1.26 15.71 -11.15
C GLU A 262 -2.33 15.53 -10.07
N TRP A 263 -3.05 14.40 -10.11
CA TRP A 263 -4.15 14.03 -9.21
C TRP A 263 -5.47 14.80 -9.38
N SER A 264 -5.47 15.98 -10.01
CA SER A 264 -6.71 16.69 -10.35
C SER A 264 -7.18 16.29 -11.73
N HIS A 265 -6.41 16.65 -12.76
CA HIS A 265 -6.82 16.45 -14.15
C HIS A 265 -6.84 14.96 -14.52
N ASP A 266 -5.93 14.16 -13.96
CA ASP A 266 -5.86 12.72 -14.22
C ASP A 266 -7.06 11.99 -13.57
N LEU A 267 -7.34 12.29 -12.30
CA LEU A 267 -8.47 11.69 -11.58
C LEU A 267 -9.80 12.10 -12.23
N GLU A 268 -9.95 13.37 -12.58
CA GLU A 268 -11.12 13.86 -13.31
C GLU A 268 -11.27 13.16 -14.66
N ASN A 269 -10.16 12.90 -15.38
CA ASN A 269 -10.20 12.19 -16.66
C ASN A 269 -10.74 10.76 -16.48
N TYR A 270 -10.17 10.00 -15.53
CA TYR A 270 -10.59 8.62 -15.27
C TYR A 270 -12.01 8.53 -14.68
N ASP A 271 -12.39 9.43 -13.76
CA ASP A 271 -13.75 9.49 -13.22
C ASP A 271 -14.77 9.82 -14.32
N THR A 272 -14.49 10.84 -15.14
CA THR A 272 -15.38 11.21 -16.25
C THR A 272 -15.51 10.07 -17.25
N MET A 273 -14.39 9.42 -17.61
CA MET A 273 -14.39 8.27 -18.54
C MET A 273 -15.21 7.10 -17.98
N SER A 274 -15.01 6.77 -16.70
CA SER A 274 -15.72 5.69 -16.01
C SER A 274 -17.23 5.96 -16.01
N ARG A 275 -17.64 7.15 -15.59
CA ARG A 275 -19.05 7.56 -15.52
C ARG A 275 -19.70 7.60 -16.89
N PHE A 276 -19.02 8.18 -17.88
CA PHE A 276 -19.52 8.29 -19.24
C PHE A 276 -19.67 6.90 -19.88
N SER A 277 -18.64 6.06 -19.78
CA SER A 277 -18.67 4.69 -20.32
C SER A 277 -19.75 3.84 -19.64
N CYS A 278 -19.88 3.96 -18.31
CA CYS A 278 -20.93 3.29 -17.56
C CYS A 278 -22.34 3.73 -18.00
N GLY A 279 -22.58 5.03 -18.15
CA GLY A 279 -23.87 5.57 -18.60
C GLY A 279 -24.24 5.08 -20.00
N MET A 280 -23.27 5.11 -20.93
CA MET A 280 -23.45 4.60 -22.30
C MET A 280 -23.66 3.07 -22.34
N MET A 281 -22.94 2.32 -21.51
CA MET A 281 -23.11 0.87 -21.37
C MET A 281 -24.50 0.55 -20.82
N PHE A 282 -24.94 1.25 -19.76
CA PHE A 282 -26.26 1.08 -19.16
C PHE A 282 -27.37 1.40 -20.17
N PHE A 283 -27.21 2.47 -20.96
CA PHE A 283 -28.14 2.80 -22.05
C PHE A 283 -28.21 1.67 -23.09
N SER A 284 -27.06 1.20 -23.59
CA SER A 284 -26.98 0.15 -24.60
C SER A 284 -27.65 -1.14 -24.13
N LEU A 285 -27.28 -1.61 -22.94
CA LEU A 285 -27.82 -2.85 -22.39
C LEU A 285 -29.33 -2.80 -22.13
N ASN A 286 -29.89 -1.63 -21.79
CA ASN A 286 -31.34 -1.50 -21.57
C ASN A 286 -32.13 -1.18 -22.86
N THR A 287 -31.46 -0.81 -23.94
CA THR A 287 -32.10 -0.47 -25.22
C THR A 287 -32.17 -1.66 -26.16
N PHE A 288 -31.12 -2.47 -26.23
CA PHE A 288 -31.11 -3.69 -27.03
C PHE A 288 -31.80 -4.82 -26.25
N ALA A 289 -32.87 -5.39 -26.83
CA ALA A 289 -33.54 -6.59 -26.35
C ALA A 289 -32.50 -7.72 -26.09
N PRO A 290 -32.77 -8.65 -25.16
CA PRO A 290 -31.75 -9.57 -24.65
C PRO A 290 -31.02 -10.26 -25.79
N PHE A 291 -29.70 -10.41 -25.66
CA PHE A 291 -28.93 -11.33 -26.47
C PHE A 291 -29.65 -12.68 -26.41
N ARG A 292 -30.40 -12.98 -27.47
CA ARG A 292 -31.03 -14.28 -27.64
C ARG A 292 -29.86 -15.21 -27.81
N TYR A 293 -29.56 -15.97 -26.76
CA TYR A 293 -28.71 -17.15 -26.88
C TYR A 293 -29.16 -17.88 -28.15
N ILE A 294 -28.22 -18.15 -29.06
CA ILE A 294 -28.50 -18.93 -30.27
C ILE A 294 -29.04 -20.27 -29.79
N GLU A 295 -30.36 -20.42 -29.79
CA GLU A 295 -31.01 -21.66 -29.40
C GLU A 295 -30.85 -22.69 -30.51
N LYS A 296 -30.44 -23.89 -30.08
CA LYS A 296 -30.29 -25.17 -30.81
C LYS A 296 -29.00 -25.34 -31.62
N VAL A 297 -27.97 -25.81 -30.90
CA VAL A 297 -27.01 -26.76 -31.47
C VAL A 297 -27.33 -28.13 -30.87
N ASP A 298 -27.49 -29.14 -31.72
CA ASP A 298 -27.91 -30.49 -31.36
C ASP A 298 -27.00 -31.12 -30.29
N PRO A 299 -27.54 -31.92 -29.35
CA PRO A 299 -26.78 -32.51 -28.24
C PRO A 299 -25.64 -33.45 -28.69
N GLU A 300 -25.70 -34.00 -29.91
CA GLU A 300 -24.63 -34.84 -30.45
C GLU A 300 -23.39 -34.02 -30.85
N THR A 301 -23.57 -32.78 -31.30
CA THR A 301 -22.47 -31.85 -31.61
C THR A 301 -21.77 -31.35 -30.36
N THR A 302 -22.48 -31.21 -29.24
CA THR A 302 -21.91 -30.78 -27.94
C THR A 302 -20.98 -31.82 -27.35
N LEU A 303 -21.32 -33.11 -27.47
CA LEU A 303 -20.47 -34.22 -27.00
C LEU A 303 -19.18 -34.37 -27.83
N ALA A 304 -19.26 -34.06 -29.12
CA ALA A 304 -18.09 -34.01 -30.01
C ALA A 304 -17.20 -32.79 -29.72
N PHE A 305 -17.78 -31.65 -29.32
CA PHE A 305 -17.03 -30.45 -28.94
C PHE A 305 -16.39 -30.56 -27.54
N GLU A 306 -17.04 -31.17 -26.56
CA GLU A 306 -16.47 -31.38 -25.22
C GLU A 306 -15.27 -32.34 -25.23
N LYS A 307 -15.32 -33.39 -26.06
CA LYS A 307 -14.18 -34.30 -26.23
C LYS A 307 -13.00 -33.66 -26.98
N LYS A 308 -13.24 -32.65 -27.84
CA LYS A 308 -12.18 -31.90 -28.54
C LYS A 308 -11.66 -30.69 -27.74
N SER A 309 -12.47 -30.10 -26.88
CA SER A 309 -12.14 -28.91 -26.07
C SER A 309 -11.26 -29.23 -24.86
N THR A 310 -11.40 -30.42 -24.28
CA THR A 310 -10.68 -30.81 -23.05
C THR A 310 -9.17 -31.04 -23.24
N SER A 311 -8.68 -31.34 -24.47
CA SER A 311 -7.25 -31.56 -24.72
C SER A 311 -6.48 -30.33 -25.22
N HIS A 312 -7.14 -29.38 -25.91
CA HIS A 312 -6.46 -28.22 -26.51
C HIS A 312 -6.68 -26.88 -25.79
N HIS A 313 -7.72 -26.70 -24.98
CA HIS A 313 -7.97 -25.40 -24.31
C HIS A 313 -7.19 -25.15 -23.02
N LYS A 314 -6.72 -26.19 -22.30
CA LYS A 314 -5.88 -25.97 -21.11
C LYS A 314 -4.47 -25.41 -21.43
N MET A 315 -3.95 -25.63 -22.64
CA MET A 315 -2.66 -25.04 -23.06
C MET A 315 -2.80 -23.77 -23.91
N ALA A 316 -3.88 -23.60 -24.68
CA ALA A 316 -4.07 -22.41 -25.53
C ALA A 316 -4.62 -21.20 -24.74
N ALA A 317 -5.49 -21.42 -23.74
CA ALA A 317 -6.01 -20.33 -22.90
C ALA A 317 -4.89 -19.64 -22.11
N ASN A 318 -3.86 -20.39 -21.70
CA ASN A 318 -2.71 -19.85 -20.97
C ASN A 318 -1.70 -19.11 -21.87
N LYS A 319 -1.71 -19.39 -23.19
CA LYS A 319 -0.82 -18.73 -24.17
C LYS A 319 -1.43 -17.45 -24.74
N ASN A 320 -2.76 -17.39 -24.91
CA ASN A 320 -3.46 -16.19 -25.37
C ASN A 320 -3.75 -15.21 -24.22
N TRP A 321 -3.98 -15.67 -22.99
CA TRP A 321 -4.03 -14.82 -21.79
C TRP A 321 -2.71 -14.06 -21.55
N ARG A 322 -1.56 -14.68 -21.83
CA ARG A 322 -0.25 -14.01 -21.78
C ARG A 322 -0.05 -12.97 -22.90
N LYS A 323 -0.68 -13.14 -24.06
CA LYS A 323 -0.66 -12.15 -25.15
C LYS A 323 -1.60 -10.98 -24.91
N VAL A 324 -2.75 -11.21 -24.27
CA VAL A 324 -3.67 -10.13 -23.84
C VAL A 324 -3.04 -9.34 -22.69
N ASN A 325 -2.38 -9.98 -21.73
CA ASN A 325 -1.57 -9.26 -20.71
C ASN A 325 -0.30 -8.57 -21.27
N GLN A 326 0.18 -8.96 -22.45
CA GLN A 326 1.23 -8.20 -23.17
C GLN A 326 0.71 -6.94 -23.87
N VAL A 327 -0.61 -6.85 -24.11
CA VAL A 327 -1.25 -5.63 -24.64
C VAL A 327 -1.72 -4.73 -23.48
N PHE A 328 -1.93 -5.29 -22.29
CA PHE A 328 -2.24 -4.55 -21.05
C PHE A 328 -1.02 -4.28 -20.16
N SER A 329 0.21 -4.44 -20.65
CA SER A 329 1.42 -4.00 -19.95
C SER A 329 1.61 -2.48 -20.11
N ILE A 330 0.83 -1.69 -19.36
CA ILE A 330 1.18 -0.32 -18.99
C ILE A 330 2.21 -0.42 -17.86
N ASP A 331 3.37 -1.00 -18.16
CA ASP A 331 4.45 -1.17 -17.20
C ASP A 331 5.76 -1.29 -17.96
N GLN A 332 6.31 -0.13 -18.33
CA GLN A 332 7.76 0.16 -18.45
C GLN A 332 8.03 1.52 -19.10
N LYS A 333 7.10 2.05 -19.93
CA LYS A 333 7.28 3.35 -20.59
C LYS A 333 6.91 4.54 -19.71
N ASP A 334 5.90 4.42 -18.86
CA ASP A 334 5.50 5.49 -17.94
C ASP A 334 6.50 5.66 -16.79
N ALA A 335 7.12 4.56 -16.35
CA ALA A 335 8.23 4.57 -15.40
C ALA A 335 9.54 5.17 -15.97
N LEU A 336 9.64 5.34 -17.29
CA LEU A 336 10.74 6.05 -17.96
C LEU A 336 10.39 7.52 -18.22
N PHE A 337 9.13 7.83 -18.53
CA PHE A 337 8.63 9.20 -18.75
C PHE A 337 8.47 10.02 -17.46
N GLN A 338 8.07 9.40 -16.34
CA GLN A 338 8.09 10.06 -15.02
C GLN A 338 9.51 10.25 -14.48
N LYS A 339 10.43 9.34 -14.80
CA LYS A 339 11.83 9.41 -14.31
C LYS A 339 12.66 10.46 -15.05
N SER A 340 12.39 10.70 -16.34
CA SER A 340 13.08 11.76 -17.10
C SER A 340 12.63 13.15 -16.68
N ASN A 341 11.32 13.37 -16.49
CA ASN A 341 10.81 14.69 -16.13
C ASN A 341 11.08 15.07 -14.67
N THR A 342 11.13 14.12 -13.74
CA THR A 342 11.49 14.41 -12.34
C THR A 342 12.96 14.78 -12.16
N LEU A 343 13.88 14.09 -12.84
CA LEU A 343 15.32 14.42 -12.80
C LEU A 343 15.64 15.73 -13.55
N GLU A 344 14.95 16.01 -14.66
CA GLU A 344 15.16 17.25 -15.42
C GLU A 344 14.50 18.47 -14.74
N LEU A 345 13.34 18.32 -14.08
CA LEU A 345 12.76 19.40 -13.26
C LEU A 345 13.59 19.69 -12.00
N ILE A 346 14.16 18.67 -11.34
CA ILE A 346 15.03 18.88 -10.17
C ILE A 346 16.32 19.61 -10.58
N SER A 347 16.83 19.38 -11.80
CA SER A 347 17.97 20.13 -12.34
C SER A 347 17.64 21.58 -12.75
N LYS A 348 16.36 21.85 -13.07
CA LYS A 348 15.88 23.19 -13.49
C LYS A 348 15.28 24.02 -12.34
N LEU A 349 15.04 23.41 -11.18
CA LEU A 349 14.54 24.06 -9.96
C LEU A 349 15.65 24.70 -9.09
N ASP A 350 16.82 24.97 -9.68
CA ASP A 350 17.93 25.75 -9.09
C ASP A 350 17.60 27.27 -9.01
N LEU A 351 16.33 27.61 -8.72
CA LEU A 351 15.84 28.98 -8.49
C LEU A 351 15.74 29.29 -6.99
N THR A 352 16.82 29.05 -6.25
CA THR A 352 17.02 29.68 -4.93
C THR A 352 18.36 30.38 -4.88
N GLN A 353 18.49 31.45 -5.68
CA GLN A 353 19.47 32.47 -5.36
C GLN A 353 19.00 33.26 -4.12
N THR A 354 19.87 33.23 -3.11
CA THR A 354 20.02 34.15 -1.97
C THR A 354 19.20 33.89 -0.69
N ARG A 355 19.84 33.23 0.29
CA ARG A 355 20.29 33.90 1.52
C ARG A 355 21.26 33.04 2.34
N HIS A 356 22.40 33.67 2.64
CA HIS A 356 23.53 33.28 3.51
C HIS A 356 24.31 31.99 3.20
N GLY A 357 25.49 32.19 2.61
CA GLY A 357 26.57 31.21 2.59
C GLY A 357 27.15 30.99 3.99
N SER A 358 27.28 29.72 4.37
CA SER A 358 28.33 29.17 5.27
C SER A 358 28.20 27.66 5.55
N ASP A 359 27.21 26.92 5.02
CA ASP A 359 26.95 25.53 5.46
C ASP A 359 27.03 24.42 4.38
N ALA A 360 27.69 24.65 3.24
CA ALA A 360 27.80 23.62 2.19
C ALA A 360 28.67 22.38 2.56
N ASN A 361 29.29 22.37 3.75
CA ASN A 361 30.24 21.35 4.19
C ASN A 361 29.84 20.61 5.48
N GLN A 362 28.60 20.73 5.96
CA GLN A 362 28.18 19.96 7.13
C GLN A 362 28.09 18.46 6.78
N PRO A 363 28.65 17.57 7.61
CA PRO A 363 28.64 16.15 7.33
C PRO A 363 27.25 15.54 7.55
N ILE A 364 26.80 14.76 6.58
CA ILE A 364 25.52 14.02 6.57
C ILE A 364 25.44 13.09 7.79
N GLU A 365 24.54 13.39 8.74
CA GLU A 365 24.42 12.69 10.03
C GLU A 365 23.89 11.27 9.86
N SER A 366 22.91 11.05 8.97
CA SER A 366 22.31 9.72 8.76
C SER A 366 23.34 8.69 8.29
N LEU A 367 24.20 9.09 7.35
CA LEU A 367 25.26 8.24 6.83
C LEU A 367 26.38 8.06 7.85
N GLN A 368 26.71 9.10 8.63
CA GLN A 368 27.65 8.97 9.76
C GLN A 368 27.15 7.99 10.83
N ALA A 369 25.85 7.97 11.10
CA ALA A 369 25.23 7.05 12.04
C ALA A 369 25.40 5.57 11.61
N LEU A 370 25.39 5.31 10.30
CA LEU A 370 25.52 3.96 9.72
C LEU A 370 26.95 3.50 9.50
N ARG A 371 27.94 4.40 9.54
CA ARG A 371 29.35 4.04 9.28
C ARG A 371 29.89 2.83 10.07
N PRO A 372 29.76 2.74 11.40
CA PRO A 372 30.32 1.62 12.14
C PRO A 372 29.67 0.29 11.74
N PHE A 373 28.35 0.28 11.55
CA PHE A 373 27.61 -0.87 11.05
C PHE A 373 28.11 -1.30 9.66
N LEU A 374 28.21 -0.37 8.71
CA LEU A 374 28.64 -0.66 7.34
C LEU A 374 30.09 -1.16 7.29
N LEU A 375 30.99 -0.60 8.09
CA LEU A 375 32.39 -1.03 8.15
C LEU A 375 32.54 -2.41 8.79
N TYR A 376 31.80 -2.66 9.87
CA TYR A 376 31.81 -3.94 10.58
C TYR A 376 31.36 -5.08 9.66
N TYR A 377 30.18 -4.97 9.06
CA TYR A 377 29.65 -6.02 8.18
C TYR A 377 30.36 -6.11 6.81
N ARG A 378 31.08 -5.05 6.40
CA ARG A 378 32.01 -5.12 5.27
C ARG A 378 33.22 -5.98 5.59
N LEU A 379 33.81 -5.84 6.78
CA LEU A 379 34.99 -6.60 7.20
C LEU A 379 34.71 -8.11 7.20
N PHE A 380 33.50 -8.50 7.62
CA PHE A 380 33.07 -9.88 7.61
C PHE A 380 32.46 -10.36 6.27
N GLY A 381 32.39 -9.53 5.22
CA GLY A 381 31.91 -9.98 3.92
C GLY A 381 30.38 -10.18 3.79
N PHE A 382 29.59 -9.62 4.71
CA PHE A 382 28.12 -9.60 4.57
C PHE A 382 27.63 -8.47 3.65
N LEU A 383 28.48 -7.45 3.43
CA LEU A 383 28.15 -6.26 2.64
C LEU A 383 29.23 -5.98 1.57
N PRO A 384 28.97 -6.24 0.28
CA PRO A 384 29.94 -5.98 -0.79
C PRO A 384 30.02 -4.49 -1.19
N ILE A 385 30.38 -3.60 -0.25
CA ILE A 385 30.45 -2.14 -0.47
C ILE A 385 31.89 -1.62 -0.43
N SER A 386 32.23 -0.67 -1.31
CA SER A 386 33.49 0.08 -1.25
C SER A 386 33.27 1.47 -0.63
N ILE A 387 33.86 1.71 0.53
CA ILE A 387 33.83 3.02 1.21
C ILE A 387 35.21 3.66 1.00
N HIS A 388 35.27 4.76 0.26
CA HIS A 388 36.49 5.60 0.11
C HIS A 388 36.49 6.71 1.17
N ALA A 389 37.66 6.99 1.75
CA ALA A 389 37.81 7.79 2.97
C ALA A 389 37.59 9.31 2.83
N GLY A 390 37.30 9.84 1.64
CA GLY A 390 37.33 11.30 1.37
C GLY A 390 35.99 12.00 1.15
N ASN A 391 34.99 11.31 0.62
CA ASN A 391 33.66 11.90 0.35
C ASN A 391 32.59 10.81 0.47
N CYS A 392 31.47 11.14 1.09
CA CYS A 392 30.27 10.29 1.21
C CYS A 392 29.55 10.02 -0.14
N SER A 393 30.29 9.92 -1.25
CA SER A 393 29.81 9.33 -2.50
C SER A 393 30.13 7.85 -2.45
N VAL A 394 29.12 7.03 -2.14
CA VAL A 394 29.25 5.57 -2.06
C VAL A 394 29.40 5.03 -3.48
N TRP A 395 30.63 4.71 -3.91
CA TRP A 395 30.86 4.06 -5.20
C TRP A 395 30.84 2.54 -5.02
N PHE A 396 29.68 1.95 -5.28
CA PHE A 396 29.51 0.51 -5.41
C PHE A 396 30.40 0.00 -6.54
N ASN A 397 31.29 -0.93 -6.21
CA ASN A 397 32.30 -1.38 -7.18
C ASN A 397 31.67 -2.33 -8.22
N ARG A 398 32.25 -2.35 -9.42
CA ARG A 398 31.94 -3.35 -10.46
C ARG A 398 32.10 -4.76 -9.87
N ARG A 399 31.23 -5.72 -10.24
CA ARG A 399 31.36 -7.14 -9.84
C ARG A 399 32.83 -7.58 -10.08
N GLY A 400 33.55 -7.99 -9.03
CA GLY A 400 34.98 -8.38 -9.12
C GLY A 400 35.97 -7.66 -8.18
N SER A 401 35.51 -6.74 -7.33
CA SER A 401 36.32 -6.09 -6.27
C SER A 401 36.75 -7.06 -5.15
N LEU A 402 37.83 -6.74 -4.41
CA LEU A 402 38.28 -7.48 -3.22
C LEU A 402 37.14 -7.72 -2.19
N THR A 403 36.19 -6.78 -2.10
CA THR A 403 35.00 -6.90 -1.26
C THR A 403 34.09 -8.06 -1.66
N TRP A 404 33.95 -8.34 -2.97
CA TRP A 404 33.20 -9.50 -3.47
C TRP A 404 33.93 -10.83 -3.20
N VAL A 405 35.26 -10.80 -3.06
CA VAL A 405 36.03 -11.99 -2.66
C VAL A 405 35.68 -12.36 -1.22
N PHE A 406 35.64 -11.38 -0.30
CA PHE A 406 35.20 -11.63 1.08
C PHE A 406 33.76 -12.15 1.16
N THR A 407 32.85 -11.65 0.31
CA THR A 407 31.46 -12.16 0.29
C THR A 407 31.36 -13.58 -0.28
N VAL A 408 32.21 -13.95 -1.24
CA VAL A 408 32.27 -15.33 -1.74
C VAL A 408 32.81 -16.26 -0.65
N ILE A 409 33.86 -15.84 0.08
CA ILE A 409 34.39 -16.58 1.23
C ILE A 409 33.31 -16.75 2.30
N ALA A 410 32.55 -15.69 2.61
CA ALA A 410 31.41 -15.72 3.52
C ALA A 410 30.38 -16.80 3.16
N ILE A 411 29.94 -16.80 1.90
CA ILE A 411 28.98 -17.77 1.37
C ILE A 411 29.54 -19.19 1.44
N LEU A 412 30.83 -19.37 1.12
CA LEU A 412 31.48 -20.68 1.22
C LEU A 412 31.48 -21.18 2.67
N ILE A 413 31.92 -20.37 3.63
CA ILE A 413 31.90 -20.71 5.06
C ILE A 413 30.49 -21.12 5.51
N GLN A 414 29.49 -20.28 5.25
CA GLN A 414 28.10 -20.54 5.65
C GLN A 414 27.53 -21.79 4.98
N SER A 415 27.83 -22.02 3.69
CA SER A 415 27.40 -23.21 2.97
C SER A 415 28.03 -24.48 3.53
N THR A 416 29.31 -24.45 3.91
CA THR A 416 29.99 -25.60 4.51
C THR A 416 29.40 -25.94 5.89
N MET A 417 29.08 -24.94 6.70
CA MET A 417 28.42 -25.14 8.01
C MET A 417 27.01 -25.70 7.85
N LEU A 418 26.24 -25.19 6.89
CA LEU A 418 24.90 -25.70 6.59
C LEU A 418 24.92 -27.14 6.09
N ILE A 419 25.83 -27.48 5.17
CA ILE A 419 25.99 -28.85 4.65
C ILE A 419 26.38 -29.79 5.78
N ARG A 420 27.33 -29.39 6.65
CA ARG A 420 27.71 -30.19 7.80
C ARG A 420 26.54 -30.41 8.77
N ALA A 421 25.79 -29.37 9.09
CA ALA A 421 24.60 -29.48 9.94
C ALA A 421 23.54 -30.41 9.32
N ALA A 422 23.34 -30.33 8.01
CA ALA A 422 22.42 -31.23 7.30
C ALA A 422 22.90 -32.69 7.30
N LEU A 423 24.20 -32.94 7.12
CA LEU A 423 24.77 -34.29 7.19
C LEU A 423 24.63 -34.88 8.60
N MET A 424 24.96 -34.12 9.65
CA MET A 424 24.79 -34.56 11.04
C MET A 424 23.32 -34.84 11.38
N PHE A 425 22.38 -34.08 10.83
CA PHE A 425 20.95 -34.34 10.98
C PHE A 425 20.51 -35.65 10.31
N VAL A 426 21.01 -35.94 9.09
CA VAL A 426 20.71 -37.19 8.38
C VAL A 426 21.35 -38.41 9.07
N GLU A 427 22.57 -38.28 9.56
CA GLU A 427 23.23 -39.32 10.37
C GLU A 427 22.46 -39.58 11.66
N GLY A 428 21.97 -38.53 12.32
CA GLY A 428 21.09 -38.66 13.48
C GLY A 428 19.83 -39.47 13.19
N LEU A 429 19.14 -39.16 12.08
CA LEU A 429 17.92 -39.88 11.65
C LEU A 429 18.15 -41.36 11.28
N THR A 430 19.39 -41.76 10.95
CA THR A 430 19.73 -43.11 10.46
C THR A 430 20.36 -44.01 11.53
N SER A 431 20.70 -43.47 12.71
CA SER A 431 21.34 -44.22 13.79
C SER A 431 20.34 -45.11 14.56
N THR A 432 20.70 -46.39 14.79
CA THR A 432 19.84 -47.39 15.46
C THR A 432 20.07 -47.50 16.98
N THR A 433 21.04 -46.79 17.54
CA THR A 433 21.30 -46.70 18.99
C THR A 433 20.75 -45.38 19.51
N MET A 434 19.48 -45.37 19.89
CA MET A 434 18.84 -44.17 20.44
C MET A 434 19.23 -43.97 21.90
N ASN A 435 20.24 -43.14 22.15
CA ASN A 435 20.26 -42.37 23.39
C ASN A 435 19.28 -41.20 23.20
N THR A 436 18.14 -41.28 23.87
CA THR A 436 17.01 -40.34 23.74
C THR A 436 17.29 -38.93 24.26
N ALA A 437 18.48 -38.67 24.82
CA ALA A 437 18.92 -37.34 25.23
C ALA A 437 19.82 -36.62 24.21
N SER A 438 20.41 -37.34 23.24
CA SER A 438 21.40 -36.77 22.31
C SER A 438 20.89 -36.56 20.88
N LEU A 439 19.61 -36.87 20.59
CA LEU A 439 19.07 -36.83 19.22
C LEU A 439 17.93 -35.83 18.99
N GLU A 440 17.32 -35.26 20.03
CA GLU A 440 16.14 -34.42 19.85
C GLU A 440 16.49 -32.94 20.01
N VAL A 441 16.44 -32.23 18.88
CA VAL A 441 16.34 -30.75 18.75
C VAL A 441 17.63 -29.94 18.62
N ALA A 442 18.80 -30.43 19.03
CA ALA A 442 20.06 -29.72 18.77
C ALA A 442 20.41 -29.61 17.26
N ASN A 443 20.06 -30.62 16.44
CA ASN A 443 20.47 -30.67 15.03
C ASN A 443 19.59 -29.84 14.08
N ALA A 444 18.30 -29.69 14.38
CA ALA A 444 17.39 -28.87 13.56
C ALA A 444 17.66 -27.36 13.74
N ASN A 445 18.00 -26.96 14.97
CA ASN A 445 18.36 -25.59 15.32
C ASN A 445 19.56 -25.09 14.50
N SER A 446 20.61 -25.90 14.38
CA SER A 446 21.79 -25.57 13.59
C SER A 446 21.47 -25.39 12.11
N ILE A 447 20.58 -26.21 11.53
CA ILE A 447 20.15 -26.07 10.13
C ILE A 447 19.41 -24.74 9.93
N ILE A 448 18.47 -24.41 10.82
CA ILE A 448 17.71 -23.16 10.75
C ILE A 448 18.64 -21.96 10.87
N TYR A 449 19.57 -22.02 11.83
CA TYR A 449 20.54 -20.98 12.11
C TYR A 449 21.52 -20.73 10.95
N PHE A 450 22.21 -21.77 10.45
CA PHE A 450 23.12 -21.63 9.32
C PHE A 450 22.37 -21.34 8.01
N GLY A 451 21.18 -21.88 7.84
CA GLY A 451 20.31 -21.61 6.69
C GLY A 451 19.88 -20.15 6.62
N HIS A 452 19.53 -19.56 7.77
CA HIS A 452 19.18 -18.15 7.86
C HIS A 452 20.35 -17.22 7.55
N THR A 453 21.53 -17.46 8.14
CA THR A 453 22.71 -16.61 7.91
C THR A 453 23.13 -16.64 6.44
N LEU A 454 23.05 -17.81 5.79
CA LEU A 454 23.24 -17.96 4.36
C LEU A 454 22.18 -17.21 3.55
N ALA A 455 20.89 -17.40 3.88
CA ALA A 455 19.79 -16.74 3.19
C ALA A 455 19.90 -15.21 3.25
N MET A 456 20.26 -14.67 4.42
CA MET A 456 20.50 -13.24 4.61
C MET A 456 21.60 -12.71 3.70
N THR A 457 22.75 -13.39 3.66
CA THR A 457 23.90 -13.01 2.84
C THR A 457 23.55 -13.04 1.35
N LEU A 458 22.82 -14.06 0.89
CA LEU A 458 22.37 -14.19 -0.50
C LEU A 458 21.36 -13.11 -0.89
N VAL A 459 20.37 -12.84 -0.04
CA VAL A 459 19.37 -11.78 -0.27
C VAL A 459 20.05 -10.42 -0.33
N MET A 460 21.00 -10.14 0.57
CA MET A 460 21.75 -8.89 0.58
C MET A 460 22.60 -8.74 -0.69
N CYS A 461 23.26 -9.80 -1.15
CA CYS A 461 24.00 -9.80 -2.41
C CYS A 461 23.10 -9.52 -3.62
N HIS A 462 21.87 -10.03 -3.62
CA HIS A 462 20.89 -9.75 -4.66
C HIS A 462 20.42 -8.29 -4.64
N ARG A 463 20.22 -7.71 -3.46
CA ARG A 463 19.66 -6.35 -3.27
C ARG A 463 20.69 -5.24 -3.24
N VAL A 464 21.99 -5.55 -3.17
CA VAL A 464 23.07 -4.56 -3.03
C VAL A 464 23.05 -3.45 -4.11
N HIS A 465 22.58 -3.78 -5.33
CA HIS A 465 22.52 -2.84 -6.45
C HIS A 465 21.53 -1.68 -6.27
N LEU A 466 20.57 -1.80 -5.34
CA LEU A 466 19.56 -0.78 -5.04
C LEU A 466 19.98 0.19 -3.93
N LEU A 467 21.02 -0.15 -3.16
CA LEU A 467 21.52 0.70 -2.08
C LEU A 467 22.04 2.07 -2.55
N PRO A 468 22.75 2.25 -3.69
CA PRO A 468 23.25 3.57 -4.08
C PRO A 468 22.12 4.58 -4.26
N SER A 469 21.08 4.22 -5.00
CA SER A 469 19.90 5.09 -5.18
C SER A 469 19.20 5.41 -3.86
N PHE A 470 19.12 4.43 -2.95
CA PHE A 470 18.53 4.65 -1.63
C PHE A 470 19.33 5.66 -0.79
N PHE A 471 20.67 5.54 -0.75
CA PHE A 471 21.51 6.47 0.01
C PHE A 471 21.54 7.88 -0.59
N GLU A 472 21.45 8.01 -1.92
CA GLU A 472 21.30 9.32 -2.58
C GLU A 472 19.96 9.98 -2.23
N SER A 473 18.86 9.23 -2.24
CA SER A 473 17.56 9.70 -1.77
C SER A 473 17.62 10.10 -0.29
N CYS A 474 18.28 9.30 0.56
CA CYS A 474 18.45 9.59 1.98
C CYS A 474 19.20 10.92 2.21
N LYS A 475 20.30 11.14 1.48
CA LYS A 475 21.06 12.40 1.50
C LYS A 475 20.21 13.59 1.04
N SER A 476 19.37 13.40 0.02
CA SER A 476 18.51 14.44 -0.54
C SER A 476 17.43 14.85 0.47
N VAL A 477 16.76 13.86 1.10
CA VAL A 477 15.77 14.08 2.15
C VAL A 477 16.38 14.73 3.39
N GLU A 478 17.57 14.31 3.80
CA GLU A 478 18.24 14.91 4.95
C GLU A 478 18.52 16.40 4.76
N LYS A 479 18.96 16.81 3.55
CA LYS A 479 19.13 18.23 3.21
C LYS A 479 17.82 19.03 3.28
N LEU A 480 16.68 18.42 2.93
CA LEU A 480 15.37 19.05 3.09
C LEU A 480 15.06 19.23 4.58
N CYS A 481 15.30 18.20 5.39
CA CYS A 481 14.99 18.19 6.82
C CYS A 481 15.91 19.08 7.68
N VAL A 482 17.08 19.51 7.19
CA VAL A 482 17.99 20.47 7.88
C VAL A 482 17.28 21.78 8.23
N GLN A 483 16.23 22.15 7.50
CA GLN A 483 15.45 23.36 7.79
C GLN A 483 14.69 23.31 9.12
N TYR A 484 14.48 22.11 9.67
CA TYR A 484 13.78 21.86 10.93
C TYR A 484 14.75 21.46 12.06
N GLU A 485 16.05 21.73 11.86
CA GLU A 485 17.14 21.20 12.66
C GLU A 485 17.15 21.67 14.13
N GLN A 486 17.49 20.74 15.01
CA GLN A 486 17.62 20.96 16.44
C GLN A 486 19.10 21.05 16.80
N LYS A 487 19.48 22.08 17.59
CA LYS A 487 20.86 22.39 18.01
C LYS A 487 21.60 21.29 18.82
N ASN A 488 21.04 20.09 18.97
CA ASN A 488 21.57 19.03 19.84
C ASN A 488 21.06 17.63 19.46
N ASP A 489 20.91 17.33 18.17
CA ASP A 489 20.44 16.01 17.76
C ASP A 489 21.51 14.94 18.05
N LYS A 490 21.11 13.88 18.75
CA LYS A 490 22.02 12.81 19.21
C LYS A 490 21.84 11.54 18.39
N LEU A 491 21.33 11.63 17.15
CA LEU A 491 21.01 10.47 16.32
C LEU A 491 22.19 9.50 16.18
N VAL A 492 23.34 10.01 15.78
CA VAL A 492 24.59 9.24 15.62
C VAL A 492 24.92 8.46 16.90
N ARG A 493 24.82 9.12 18.07
CA ARG A 493 25.06 8.48 19.37
C ARG A 493 24.07 7.35 19.66
N HIS A 494 22.78 7.55 19.42
CA HIS A 494 21.78 6.50 19.64
C HIS A 494 22.00 5.30 18.71
N CYS A 495 22.32 5.52 17.44
CA CYS A 495 22.64 4.45 16.49
C CYS A 495 23.87 3.65 16.91
N TRP A 496 24.94 4.34 17.35
CA TRP A 496 26.16 3.68 17.79
C TRP A 496 25.98 2.90 19.09
N ILE A 497 25.24 3.45 20.05
CA ILE A 497 24.89 2.74 21.30
C ILE A 497 24.08 1.49 20.96
N LEU A 498 23.06 1.61 20.11
CA LEU A 498 22.22 0.48 19.72
C LEU A 498 23.04 -0.63 19.06
N PHE A 499 23.89 -0.28 18.08
CA PHE A 499 24.79 -1.23 17.42
C PHE A 499 25.78 -1.88 18.41
N GLY A 500 26.34 -1.10 19.32
CA GLY A 500 27.20 -1.58 20.40
C GLY A 500 26.48 -2.55 21.32
N CYS A 501 25.24 -2.26 21.73
CA CYS A 501 24.43 -3.14 22.57
C CYS A 501 24.18 -4.50 21.90
N PHE A 502 23.78 -4.51 20.62
CA PHE A 502 23.58 -5.77 19.89
C PHE A 502 24.88 -6.59 19.77
N SER A 503 26.00 -5.92 19.51
CA SER A 503 27.31 -6.58 19.37
C SER A 503 27.82 -7.15 20.71
N CYS A 504 27.70 -6.37 21.79
CA CYS A 504 28.13 -6.79 23.13
C CYS A 504 27.25 -7.91 23.70
N THR A 505 25.94 -7.86 23.47
CA THR A 505 25.03 -8.94 23.90
C THR A 505 25.32 -10.24 23.17
N GLN A 506 25.56 -10.21 21.86
CA GLN A 506 26.02 -11.41 21.15
C GLN A 506 27.32 -11.98 21.75
N LEU A 507 28.29 -11.13 22.06
CA LEU A 507 29.56 -11.58 22.63
C LEU A 507 29.40 -12.25 24.01
N VAL A 508 28.52 -11.71 24.86
CA VAL A 508 28.20 -12.30 26.17
C VAL A 508 27.52 -13.65 25.99
N GLY A 509 26.55 -13.76 25.07
CA GLY A 509 25.88 -15.03 24.77
C GLY A 509 26.85 -16.12 24.35
N ASN A 510 27.74 -15.80 23.40
CA ASN A 510 28.78 -16.73 22.94
C ASN A 510 29.70 -17.15 24.09
N SER A 511 30.10 -16.21 24.95
CA SER A 511 30.97 -16.51 26.09
C SER A 511 30.33 -17.45 27.11
N LEU A 512 29.03 -17.26 27.38
CA LEU A 512 28.27 -18.14 28.27
C LEU A 512 28.11 -19.54 27.68
N TYR A 513 27.88 -19.63 26.36
CA TYR A 513 27.78 -20.91 25.64
C TYR A 513 29.09 -21.70 25.65
N TYR A 514 30.24 -21.05 25.39
CA TYR A 514 31.53 -21.74 25.45
C TYR A 514 31.88 -22.20 26.87
N TYR A 515 31.53 -21.41 27.89
CA TYR A 515 31.78 -21.79 29.28
C TYR A 515 30.87 -22.92 29.76
N SER A 516 29.61 -22.99 29.29
CA SER A 516 28.73 -24.13 29.59
C SER A 516 29.19 -25.41 28.88
N GLN A 517 29.71 -25.32 27.66
CA GLN A 517 30.31 -26.44 26.93
C GLN A 517 31.55 -27.01 27.63
N GLU A 518 32.46 -26.15 28.10
CA GLU A 518 33.70 -26.57 28.79
C GLU A 518 33.41 -27.33 30.10
N ILE A 519 32.31 -26.99 30.78
CA ILE A 519 31.83 -27.70 31.98
C ILE A 519 31.24 -29.07 31.63
N ASN A 520 30.50 -29.17 30.53
CA ASN A 520 29.97 -30.44 30.03
C ASN A 520 31.09 -31.38 29.50
N GLU A 521 32.17 -30.83 28.95
CA GLU A 521 33.37 -31.59 28.57
C GLU A 521 34.10 -32.20 29.78
N LEU A 522 34.17 -31.47 30.90
CA LEU A 522 34.71 -32.00 32.17
C LEU A 522 33.87 -33.15 32.75
N GLN A 523 32.59 -33.28 32.35
CA GLN A 523 31.68 -34.37 32.72
C GLN A 523 31.67 -35.54 31.72
N GLY A 524 32.49 -35.49 30.67
CA GLY A 524 32.86 -36.67 29.87
C GLY A 524 31.97 -37.03 28.68
N GLU A 525 31.14 -36.12 28.15
CA GLU A 525 30.18 -36.45 27.09
C GLU A 525 30.38 -35.79 25.70
N ILE A 526 31.52 -35.15 25.38
CA ILE A 526 31.71 -34.61 24.02
C ILE A 526 33.10 -34.95 23.42
N TYR A 527 33.07 -35.72 22.33
CA TYR A 527 34.22 -36.17 21.55
C TYR A 527 34.69 -35.09 20.55
N PHE A 528 35.66 -34.23 20.92
CA PHE A 528 36.50 -33.56 19.92
C PHE A 528 37.73 -34.43 19.60
N ASN A 529 37.59 -35.34 18.64
CA ASN A 529 38.66 -36.30 18.28
C ASN A 529 39.83 -35.67 17.46
N SER A 530 39.96 -34.34 17.41
CA SER A 530 41.21 -33.64 17.08
C SER A 530 41.12 -32.16 17.50
N SER A 531 42.13 -31.66 18.21
CA SER A 531 42.16 -30.28 18.74
C SER A 531 42.13 -29.20 17.65
N THR A 532 42.58 -29.50 16.43
CA THR A 532 42.63 -28.54 15.31
C THR A 532 41.28 -28.36 14.62
N LEU A 533 40.49 -29.43 14.44
CA LEU A 533 39.17 -29.34 13.82
C LEU A 533 38.15 -28.62 14.73
N GLY A 534 38.26 -28.79 16.06
CA GLY A 534 37.41 -28.09 17.03
C GLY A 534 37.59 -26.57 16.98
N VAL A 535 38.85 -26.10 17.07
CA VAL A 535 39.18 -24.67 17.00
C VAL A 535 38.68 -24.03 15.70
N SER A 536 38.80 -24.75 14.57
CA SER A 536 38.30 -24.25 13.29
C SER A 536 36.77 -24.13 13.23
N TYR A 537 36.04 -25.05 13.88
CA TYR A 537 34.58 -25.02 13.94
C TYR A 537 34.08 -23.84 14.79
N SER A 538 34.64 -23.64 15.99
CA SER A 538 34.30 -22.51 16.86
C SER A 538 34.54 -21.15 16.18
N PHE A 539 35.59 -21.03 15.36
CA PHE A 539 35.85 -19.83 14.57
C PHE A 539 34.75 -19.56 13.52
N PHE A 540 34.30 -20.59 12.80
CA PHE A 540 33.24 -20.45 11.80
C PHE A 540 31.85 -20.26 12.41
N GLU A 541 31.60 -20.83 13.58
CA GLU A 541 30.39 -20.60 14.36
C GLU A 541 30.31 -19.15 14.84
N PHE A 542 31.39 -18.64 15.43
CA PHE A 542 31.51 -17.22 15.79
C PHE A 542 31.29 -16.28 14.58
N TYR A 543 31.77 -16.68 13.40
CA TYR A 543 31.54 -15.94 12.17
C TYR A 543 30.06 -15.91 11.76
N CYS A 544 29.34 -17.03 11.89
CA CYS A 544 27.91 -17.11 11.62
C CYS A 544 27.09 -16.28 12.64
N ASP A 545 27.54 -16.18 13.89
CA ASP A 545 26.85 -15.41 14.95
C ASP A 545 26.78 -13.93 14.62
N ILE A 546 27.88 -13.42 14.04
CA ILE A 546 27.94 -12.07 13.51
C ILE A 546 26.88 -11.90 12.42
N GLY A 547 26.77 -12.86 11.50
CA GLY A 547 25.72 -12.85 10.47
C GLY A 547 24.29 -12.91 11.00
N TRP A 548 24.07 -13.65 12.09
CA TRP A 548 22.75 -13.83 12.71
C TRP A 548 22.20 -12.53 13.33
N THR A 549 23.06 -11.57 13.68
CA THR A 549 22.65 -10.26 14.22
C THR A 549 22.51 -9.16 13.16
N PHE A 550 22.89 -9.44 11.92
CA PHE A 550 22.89 -8.48 10.82
C PHE A 550 21.50 -7.91 10.52
N GLY A 551 20.50 -8.78 10.35
CA GLY A 551 19.14 -8.38 9.98
C GLY A 551 18.49 -7.50 11.06
N ASP A 552 18.61 -7.90 12.32
CA ASP A 552 18.02 -7.18 13.46
C ASP A 552 18.63 -5.79 13.62
N THR A 553 19.96 -5.69 13.57
CA THR A 553 20.67 -4.42 13.70
C THR A 553 20.36 -3.50 12.52
N LEU A 554 20.26 -4.03 11.31
CA LEU A 554 19.90 -3.26 10.11
C LEU A 554 18.49 -2.68 10.21
N ILE A 555 17.49 -3.51 10.55
CA ILE A 555 16.08 -3.08 10.67
C ILE A 555 15.94 -2.03 11.77
N ALA A 556 16.61 -2.23 12.91
CA ALA A 556 16.57 -1.29 14.03
C ALA A 556 17.19 0.07 13.66
N LEU A 557 18.35 0.08 12.99
CA LEU A 557 19.02 1.30 12.56
C LEU A 557 18.23 2.04 11.47
N MET A 558 17.70 1.35 10.46
CA MET A 558 16.87 1.96 9.42
C MET A 558 15.60 2.58 10.00
N SER A 559 14.92 1.84 10.89
CA SER A 559 13.71 2.33 11.54
C SER A 559 13.98 3.59 12.34
N LEU A 560 15.09 3.64 13.10
CA LEU A 560 15.46 4.82 13.88
C LEU A 560 15.78 6.04 13.02
N ILE A 561 16.50 5.87 11.90
CA ILE A 561 16.84 6.96 10.97
C ILE A 561 15.57 7.51 10.30
N LEU A 562 14.71 6.64 9.78
CA LEU A 562 13.46 7.06 9.13
C LEU A 562 12.51 7.75 10.12
N THR A 563 12.39 7.22 11.34
CA THR A 563 11.58 7.83 12.41
C THR A 563 12.04 9.26 12.70
N ARG A 564 13.35 9.52 12.64
CA ARG A 564 13.90 10.86 12.90
C ARG A 564 13.52 11.87 11.83
N PHE A 565 13.45 11.47 10.56
CA PHE A 565 12.95 12.35 9.50
C PHE A 565 11.50 12.77 9.77
N PHE A 566 10.63 11.83 10.19
CA PHE A 566 9.26 12.16 10.57
C PHE A 566 9.19 13.02 11.84
N ILE A 567 10.01 12.79 12.86
CA ILE A 567 10.06 13.66 14.04
C ILE A 567 10.44 15.10 13.67
N ARG A 568 11.42 15.28 12.77
CA ARG A 568 11.83 16.62 12.28
C ARG A 568 10.69 17.27 11.50
N LEU A 569 10.02 16.53 10.62
CA LEU A 569 8.87 17.01 9.87
C LEU A 569 7.70 17.39 10.78
N ASN A 570 7.32 16.55 11.75
CA ASN A 570 6.22 16.80 12.68
C ASN A 570 6.44 18.05 13.52
N LYS A 571 7.69 18.35 13.88
CA LYS A 571 8.04 19.62 14.51
C LYS A 571 7.82 20.80 13.57
N GLY A 572 8.22 20.67 12.30
CA GLY A 572 7.91 21.65 11.26
C GLY A 572 6.41 21.89 11.11
N ILE A 573 5.62 20.82 11.10
CA ILE A 573 4.15 20.86 11.03
C ILE A 573 3.55 21.53 12.27
N SER A 574 4.04 21.18 13.47
CA SER A 574 3.54 21.75 14.74
C SER A 574 3.96 23.21 14.95
N ALA A 575 5.13 23.60 14.45
CA ALA A 575 5.58 24.99 14.45
C ALA A 575 4.84 25.83 13.41
N SER A 576 4.41 25.20 12.31
CA SER A 576 3.59 25.84 11.31
C SER A 576 2.21 26.15 11.87
N LYS A 577 1.81 27.41 11.74
CA LYS A 577 0.43 27.84 12.01
C LYS A 577 -0.47 27.69 10.78
N ALA A 578 0.01 27.03 9.72
CA ALA A 578 -0.62 26.94 8.41
C ALA A 578 -1.13 28.29 7.91
N GLN A 579 -0.31 29.34 8.03
CA GLN A 579 -0.74 30.70 7.66
C GLN A 579 -0.84 30.85 6.14
N THR A 580 0.11 30.29 5.39
CA THR A 580 0.22 30.43 3.95
C THR A 580 0.04 29.11 3.20
N VAL A 581 -0.55 29.16 2.00
CA VAL A 581 -0.74 27.98 1.14
C VAL A 581 0.60 27.35 0.74
N HIS A 582 1.61 28.18 0.46
CA HIS A 582 2.94 27.71 0.09
C HIS A 582 3.60 26.90 1.21
N GLU A 583 3.42 27.30 2.48
CA GLU A 583 4.00 26.59 3.61
C GLU A 583 3.38 25.20 3.80
N VAL A 584 2.04 25.10 3.71
CA VAL A 584 1.34 23.81 3.77
C VAL A 584 1.74 22.91 2.60
N GLU A 585 1.84 23.48 1.40
CA GLU A 585 2.23 22.72 0.21
C GLU A 585 3.68 22.24 0.27
N ARG A 586 4.58 23.03 0.85
CA ARG A 586 5.96 22.63 1.13
C ARG A 586 6.00 21.47 2.11
N LEU A 587 5.32 21.56 3.25
CA LEU A 587 5.26 20.49 4.25
C LEU A 587 4.68 19.19 3.67
N ARG A 588 3.66 19.30 2.81
CA ARG A 588 3.07 18.16 2.10
C ARG A 588 4.06 17.50 1.13
N LYS A 589 4.82 18.30 0.38
CA LYS A 589 5.88 17.81 -0.52
C LYS A 589 7.02 17.16 0.26
N ASP A 590 7.41 17.76 1.39
CA ASP A 590 8.44 17.20 2.28
C ASP A 590 7.98 15.85 2.87
N HIS A 591 6.73 15.75 3.32
CA HIS A 591 6.12 14.49 3.74
C HIS A 591 6.16 13.43 2.63
N ARG A 592 5.83 13.81 1.38
CA ARG A 592 5.90 12.91 0.22
C ARG A 592 7.34 12.42 -0.01
N ALA A 593 8.33 13.30 0.03
CA ALA A 593 9.73 12.94 -0.17
C ALA A 593 10.25 11.95 0.89
N ILE A 594 9.88 12.15 2.17
CA ILE A 594 10.23 11.21 3.25
C ILE A 594 9.51 9.87 3.07
N LYS A 595 8.23 9.89 2.67
CA LYS A 595 7.49 8.66 2.37
C LYS A 595 8.13 7.88 1.23
N ASP A 596 8.46 8.53 0.13
CA ASP A 596 9.08 7.88 -1.03
C ASP A 596 10.43 7.24 -0.64
N LEU A 597 11.15 7.81 0.33
CA LEU A 597 12.33 7.19 0.93
C LEU A 597 11.99 5.91 1.74
N VAL A 598 10.90 5.89 2.50
CA VAL A 598 10.43 4.66 3.19
C VAL A 598 10.02 3.60 2.18
N GLU A 599 9.43 3.99 1.05
CA GLU A 599 9.04 3.06 0.00
C GLU A 599 10.27 2.46 -0.70
N GLN A 600 11.30 3.27 -0.97
CA GLN A 600 12.61 2.77 -1.42
C GLN A 600 13.26 1.86 -0.37
N CYS A 601 13.16 2.18 0.93
CA CYS A 601 13.63 1.32 2.02
C CYS A 601 12.94 -0.05 1.96
N ASN A 602 11.61 -0.09 1.76
CA ASN A 602 10.87 -1.34 1.59
C ASN A 602 11.33 -2.11 0.35
N GLN A 603 11.57 -1.45 -0.80
CA GLN A 603 12.05 -2.13 -2.00
C GLN A 603 13.41 -2.82 -1.80
N VAL A 604 14.29 -2.22 -0.98
CA VAL A 604 15.61 -2.76 -0.66
C VAL A 604 15.53 -3.87 0.40
N PHE A 605 14.86 -3.58 1.52
CA PHE A 605 14.99 -4.37 2.74
C PHE A 605 13.79 -5.29 3.02
N ALA A 606 12.68 -5.22 2.28
CA ALA A 606 11.51 -6.07 2.52
C ALA A 606 11.81 -7.59 2.53
N PRO A 607 12.64 -8.15 1.64
CA PRO A 607 13.01 -9.55 1.71
C PRO A 607 13.89 -9.89 2.91
N ILE A 608 14.74 -8.95 3.33
CA ILE A 608 15.58 -9.10 4.53
C ILE A 608 14.69 -9.12 5.77
N ILE A 609 13.73 -8.19 5.87
CA ILE A 609 12.73 -8.16 6.94
C ILE A 609 11.99 -9.50 7.01
N LEU A 610 11.51 -10.03 5.88
CA LEU A 610 10.79 -11.30 5.85
C LEU A 610 11.63 -12.47 6.38
N VAL A 611 12.84 -12.65 5.84
CA VAL A 611 13.77 -13.72 6.26
C VAL A 611 14.15 -13.54 7.73
N ASN A 612 14.31 -12.30 8.20
CA ASN A 612 14.65 -11.97 9.58
C ASN A 612 13.59 -12.49 10.55
N PHE A 613 12.34 -12.07 10.32
CA PHE A 613 11.22 -12.46 11.17
C PHE A 613 10.94 -13.96 11.11
N MET A 614 10.97 -14.58 9.92
CA MET A 614 10.76 -16.02 9.80
C MET A 614 11.82 -16.81 10.57
N GLY A 615 13.10 -16.52 10.37
CA GLY A 615 14.18 -17.22 11.06
C GLY A 615 14.15 -17.01 12.57
N ASN A 616 13.95 -15.77 13.02
CA ASN A 616 13.93 -15.47 14.44
C ASN A 616 12.74 -16.08 15.19
N VAL A 617 11.55 -16.12 14.57
CA VAL A 617 10.36 -16.76 15.18
C VAL A 617 10.53 -18.27 15.24
N ILE A 618 10.99 -18.91 14.16
CA ILE A 618 11.24 -20.36 14.15
C ILE A 618 12.29 -20.71 15.21
N TYR A 619 13.42 -19.99 15.24
CA TYR A 619 14.48 -20.22 16.21
C TYR A 619 14.01 -20.00 17.66
N LEU A 620 13.18 -18.99 17.92
CA LEU A 620 12.60 -18.75 19.24
C LEU A 620 11.67 -19.89 19.67
N LEU A 621 10.83 -20.41 18.78
CA LEU A 621 9.93 -21.53 19.09
C LEU A 621 10.72 -22.80 19.39
N THR A 622 11.77 -23.09 18.63
CA THR A 622 12.59 -24.26 18.87
C THR A 622 13.44 -24.11 20.13
N ARG A 623 13.96 -22.92 20.44
CA ARG A 623 14.68 -22.65 21.69
C ARG A 623 13.76 -22.70 22.93
N LEU A 624 12.51 -22.24 22.79
CA LEU A 624 11.50 -22.36 23.85
C LEU A 624 11.23 -23.84 24.18
N TYR A 625 11.19 -24.70 23.17
CA TYR A 625 11.05 -26.14 23.36
C TYR A 625 12.29 -26.76 24.05
N THR A 626 13.51 -26.46 23.58
CA THR A 626 14.73 -27.06 24.16
C THR A 626 15.06 -26.55 25.55
N GLY A 627 14.93 -25.25 25.80
CA GLY A 627 15.27 -24.65 27.09
C GLY A 627 14.41 -25.19 28.23
N LEU A 628 13.19 -25.63 27.92
CA LEU A 628 12.27 -26.28 28.85
C LEU A 628 12.63 -27.75 29.15
N PHE A 629 13.38 -28.40 28.26
CA PHE A 629 13.82 -29.80 28.41
C PHE A 629 15.17 -29.89 29.14
N GLU A 630 16.11 -28.99 28.83
CA GLU A 630 17.44 -28.91 29.48
C GLU A 630 17.35 -28.62 30.99
N ASP A 631 16.38 -27.81 31.43
CA ASP A 631 16.16 -27.45 32.84
C ASP A 631 15.74 -28.66 33.72
N LEU A 632 15.28 -29.75 33.11
CA LEU A 632 14.94 -31.01 33.80
C LEU A 632 16.11 -32.00 33.91
N GLN A 633 17.09 -31.93 33.01
CA GLN A 633 18.18 -32.92 32.94
C GLN A 633 19.45 -32.47 33.69
N ASN A 634 19.82 -31.19 33.63
CA ASN A 634 21.06 -30.67 34.23
C ASN A 634 20.77 -29.54 35.24
N PRO A 635 20.93 -29.76 36.56
CA PRO A 635 20.59 -28.78 37.59
C PRO A 635 21.67 -27.71 37.82
N GLU A 636 22.75 -27.69 37.03
CA GLU A 636 23.83 -26.74 37.23
C GLU A 636 23.41 -25.29 36.94
N LEU A 637 23.83 -24.39 37.84
CA LEU A 637 23.44 -22.98 37.80
C LEU A 637 23.84 -22.29 36.48
N ILE A 638 24.99 -22.67 35.91
CA ILE A 638 25.57 -22.03 34.73
C ILE A 638 24.77 -22.37 33.46
N VAL A 639 24.38 -23.64 33.29
CA VAL A 639 23.53 -24.10 32.19
C VAL A 639 22.17 -23.42 32.23
N ARG A 640 21.57 -23.28 33.42
CA ARG A 640 20.31 -22.53 33.60
C ARG A 640 20.45 -21.06 33.24
N LEU A 641 21.55 -20.40 33.66
CA LEU A 641 21.79 -19.00 33.35
C LEU A 641 22.00 -18.76 31.84
N GLU A 642 22.70 -19.66 31.15
CA GLU A 642 22.87 -19.63 29.68
C GLU A 642 21.53 -19.78 28.96
N SER A 643 20.70 -20.75 29.37
CA SER A 643 19.39 -20.98 28.76
C SER A 643 18.44 -19.79 28.93
N ILE A 644 18.35 -19.23 30.14
CA ILE A 644 17.56 -18.01 30.42
C ILE A 644 18.09 -16.82 29.60
N TYR A 645 19.41 -16.64 29.56
CA TYR A 645 20.03 -15.56 28.80
C TYR A 645 19.69 -15.67 27.31
N ALA A 646 19.88 -16.84 26.70
CA ALA A 646 19.62 -17.08 25.28
C ALA A 646 18.15 -16.82 24.92
N PHE A 647 17.22 -17.21 25.80
CA PHE A 647 15.79 -16.95 25.61
C PHE A 647 15.44 -15.45 25.67
N VAL A 648 15.90 -14.76 26.72
CA VAL A 648 15.67 -13.32 26.89
C VAL A 648 16.32 -12.53 25.76
N TYR A 649 17.52 -12.95 25.33
CA TYR A 649 18.22 -12.37 24.20
C TYR A 649 17.42 -12.49 22.91
N GLN A 650 16.91 -13.69 22.60
CA GLN A 650 16.14 -13.92 21.38
C GLN A 650 14.82 -13.14 21.37
N ILE A 651 14.14 -13.00 22.51
CA ILE A 651 12.97 -12.10 22.64
C ILE A 651 13.39 -10.65 22.37
N GLY A 652 14.47 -10.18 23.01
CA GLY A 652 14.97 -8.82 22.81
C GLY A 652 15.29 -8.52 21.34
N LYS A 653 15.91 -9.48 20.64
CA LYS A 653 16.24 -9.38 19.20
C LYS A 653 15.01 -9.21 18.32
N ILE A 654 13.89 -9.84 18.63
CA ILE A 654 12.65 -9.66 17.87
C ILE A 654 11.95 -8.37 18.29
N MET A 655 11.86 -8.12 19.58
CA MET A 655 11.04 -7.03 20.14
C MET A 655 11.61 -5.65 19.84
N ILE A 656 12.93 -5.45 19.96
CA ILE A 656 13.54 -4.13 19.80
C ILE A 656 13.40 -3.59 18.36
N PRO A 657 13.78 -4.31 17.29
CA PRO A 657 13.60 -3.85 15.91
C PRO A 657 12.12 -3.69 15.54
N THR A 658 11.25 -4.59 16.02
CA THR A 658 9.80 -4.49 15.78
C THR A 658 9.21 -3.24 16.42
N TRP A 659 9.62 -2.92 17.65
CA TRP A 659 9.17 -1.73 18.35
C TRP A 659 9.63 -0.45 17.66
N LEU A 660 10.89 -0.39 17.22
CA LEU A 660 11.44 0.75 16.47
C LEU A 660 10.74 0.93 15.11
N ALA A 661 10.44 -0.16 14.40
CA ALA A 661 9.69 -0.12 13.15
C ALA A 661 8.23 0.29 13.36
N ALA A 662 7.60 -0.12 14.48
CA ALA A 662 6.27 0.33 14.86
C ALA A 662 6.25 1.82 15.26
N LEU A 663 7.32 2.32 15.88
CA LEU A 663 7.47 3.73 16.23
C LEU A 663 7.52 4.62 14.97
N LEU A 664 8.14 4.16 13.88
CA LEU A 664 8.10 4.84 12.59
C LEU A 664 6.65 5.06 12.11
N ASN A 665 5.83 4.01 12.17
CA ASN A 665 4.44 4.09 11.74
C ASN A 665 3.61 5.07 12.61
N GLU A 666 3.81 5.04 13.93
CA GLU A 666 3.12 5.94 14.85
C GLU A 666 3.55 7.40 14.67
N THR A 667 4.85 7.66 14.58
CA THR A 667 5.36 9.03 14.37
C THR A 667 4.90 9.60 13.03
N ALA A 668 4.81 8.80 11.97
CA ALA A 668 4.23 9.27 10.71
C ALA A 668 2.73 9.60 10.85
N ALA A 669 1.98 8.85 11.67
CA ALA A 669 0.55 9.08 11.90
C ALA A 669 0.26 10.27 12.84
N GLU A 670 1.17 10.63 13.75
CA GLU A 670 1.04 11.77 14.67
C GLU A 670 0.78 13.10 13.95
N ALA A 671 1.29 13.25 12.71
CA ALA A 671 1.02 14.41 11.87
C ALA A 671 -0.48 14.64 11.61
N ILE A 672 -1.30 13.58 11.58
CA ILE A 672 -2.73 13.66 11.28
C ILE A 672 -3.46 14.52 12.32
N ASP A 673 -3.24 14.26 13.61
CA ASP A 673 -3.91 14.97 14.69
C ASP A 673 -3.50 16.45 14.69
N THR A 674 -2.20 16.72 14.52
CA THR A 674 -1.67 18.10 14.49
C THR A 674 -2.19 18.92 13.31
N VAL A 675 -2.29 18.33 12.12
CA VAL A 675 -2.82 18.99 10.91
C VAL A 675 -4.33 19.18 11.01
N HIS A 676 -5.03 18.25 11.68
CA HIS A 676 -6.47 18.35 11.91
C HIS A 676 -6.83 19.53 12.85
N ASP A 677 -5.94 19.86 13.79
CA ASP A 677 -6.11 20.96 14.75
C ASP A 677 -5.77 22.36 14.18
N TRP A 678 -5.28 22.47 12.94
CA TRP A 678 -4.98 23.76 12.33
C TRP A 678 -6.22 24.66 12.18
N PRO A 679 -6.13 25.96 12.53
CA PRO A 679 -7.29 26.84 12.63
C PRO A 679 -7.98 27.10 11.28
N SER A 680 -9.30 26.87 11.23
CA SER A 680 -10.16 27.18 10.08
C SER A 680 -10.59 28.65 10.00
N LEU A 681 -9.75 29.60 10.45
CA LEU A 681 -10.16 31.00 10.63
C LEU A 681 -10.59 31.67 9.31
N ILE A 682 -11.69 32.40 9.41
CA ILE A 682 -12.61 32.84 8.35
C ILE A 682 -12.11 34.12 7.68
N GLU A 683 -11.54 34.03 6.47
CA GLU A 683 -11.51 35.12 5.46
C GLU A 683 -11.67 34.53 4.03
N LEU A 684 -12.59 35.05 3.22
CA LEU A 684 -13.41 34.25 2.29
C LEU A 684 -12.74 33.62 1.04
N GLU A 685 -11.52 34.01 0.64
CA GLU A 685 -10.95 33.53 -0.65
C GLU A 685 -9.60 32.80 -0.48
N GLU A 686 -8.63 33.40 0.22
CA GLU A 686 -7.34 32.76 0.52
C GLU A 686 -7.53 31.51 1.42
N THR A 687 -8.54 31.55 2.29
CA THR A 687 -8.92 30.43 3.17
C THR A 687 -9.50 29.25 2.40
N ARG A 688 -10.14 29.46 1.24
CA ARG A 688 -10.68 28.35 0.42
C ARG A 688 -9.56 27.52 -0.19
N ASN A 689 -8.57 28.17 -0.78
CA ASN A 689 -7.41 27.52 -1.37
C ASN A 689 -6.57 26.82 -0.27
N ARG A 690 -6.41 27.49 0.86
CA ARG A 690 -5.74 26.92 2.03
C ARG A 690 -6.46 25.69 2.59
N MET A 691 -7.79 25.76 2.76
CA MET A 691 -8.61 24.64 3.22
C MET A 691 -8.54 23.46 2.26
N MET A 692 -8.53 23.72 0.94
CA MET A 692 -8.37 22.67 -0.06
C MET A 692 -7.02 21.97 0.07
N VAL A 693 -5.92 22.72 0.20
CA VAL A 693 -4.57 22.15 0.34
C VAL A 693 -4.39 21.41 1.68
N ILE A 694 -4.97 21.92 2.77
CA ILE A 694 -4.99 21.22 4.07
C ILE A 694 -5.81 19.93 3.95
N THR A 695 -7.00 19.97 3.35
CA THR A 695 -7.84 18.78 3.16
C THR A 695 -7.13 17.75 2.28
N ARG A 696 -6.41 18.20 1.26
CA ARG A 696 -5.55 17.34 0.44
C ARG A 696 -4.42 16.71 1.26
N PHE A 697 -3.77 17.49 2.12
CA PHE A 697 -2.71 16.98 2.98
C PHE A 697 -3.25 15.95 3.98
N ILE A 698 -4.39 16.21 4.62
CA ILE A 698 -5.07 15.25 5.50
C ILE A 698 -5.43 13.98 4.74
N SER A 699 -6.02 14.10 3.54
CA SER A 699 -6.35 12.95 2.69
C SER A 699 -5.10 12.12 2.35
N GLN A 700 -3.97 12.79 2.04
CA GLN A 700 -2.70 12.12 1.80
C GLN A 700 -2.18 11.40 3.04
N LEU A 701 -2.29 11.99 4.23
CA LEU A 701 -1.85 11.36 5.49
C LEU A 701 -2.71 10.15 5.87
N ILE A 702 -4.02 10.21 5.63
CA ILE A 702 -4.97 9.13 5.99
C ILE A 702 -4.91 7.97 4.98
N ASN A 703 -4.93 8.27 3.68
CA ASN A 703 -5.09 7.26 2.63
C ASN A 703 -3.79 6.55 2.27
N ASP A 704 -2.64 7.11 2.69
CA ASP A 704 -1.34 6.65 2.21
C ASP A 704 -0.36 6.32 3.36
N PRO A 705 -0.67 5.30 4.19
CA PRO A 705 0.02 5.03 5.44
C PRO A 705 1.50 4.68 5.23
N VAL A 706 2.34 5.07 6.21
CA VAL A 706 3.78 4.82 6.20
C VAL A 706 4.09 3.65 7.13
N SER A 707 4.65 2.56 6.60
CA SER A 707 5.10 1.43 7.41
C SER A 707 6.20 0.63 6.70
N LEU A 708 7.02 -0.08 7.47
CA LEU A 708 7.91 -1.11 6.94
C LEU A 708 7.15 -2.42 6.77
N SER A 709 7.41 -3.14 5.68
CA SER A 709 6.71 -4.39 5.37
C SER A 709 7.64 -5.54 4.99
N GLY A 710 7.24 -6.76 5.36
CA GLY A 710 7.87 -8.01 4.93
C GLY A 710 7.29 -8.48 3.60
N CYS A 711 7.74 -7.90 2.48
CA CYS A 711 7.28 -8.21 1.12
C CYS A 711 5.75 -8.12 0.91
N GLY A 712 5.05 -7.30 1.70
CA GLY A 712 3.60 -7.21 1.66
C GLY A 712 2.83 -8.32 2.40
N TYR A 713 3.51 -9.35 2.95
CA TYR A 713 2.85 -10.37 3.76
C TYR A 713 2.37 -9.83 5.11
N PHE A 714 3.15 -8.93 5.71
CA PHE A 714 2.81 -8.24 6.94
C PHE A 714 3.41 -6.84 6.95
N THR A 715 2.72 -5.92 7.63
CA THR A 715 3.18 -4.56 7.92
C THR A 715 3.53 -4.46 9.40
N ILE A 716 4.70 -3.90 9.71
CA ILE A 716 5.16 -3.78 11.10
C ILE A 716 4.46 -2.59 11.75
N THR A 717 3.49 -2.89 12.62
CA THR A 717 2.71 -1.90 13.39
C THR A 717 2.66 -2.30 14.87
N LYS A 718 2.16 -1.43 15.75
CA LYS A 718 1.92 -1.79 17.16
C LYS A 718 0.97 -2.98 17.31
N SER A 719 -0.04 -3.07 16.44
CA SER A 719 -0.96 -4.22 16.43
C SER A 719 -0.19 -5.51 16.14
N PHE A 720 0.70 -5.49 15.15
CA PHE A 720 1.54 -6.65 14.83
C PHE A 720 2.44 -7.04 16.02
N LEU A 721 3.06 -6.06 16.69
CA LEU A 721 3.88 -6.28 17.88
C LEU A 721 3.09 -6.96 19.02
N VAL A 722 1.86 -6.50 19.27
CA VAL A 722 0.96 -7.11 20.28
C VAL A 722 0.57 -8.53 19.87
N THR A 723 0.24 -8.76 18.59
CA THR A 723 -0.06 -10.09 18.07
C THR A 723 1.13 -11.04 18.23
N LEU A 724 2.35 -10.55 17.99
CA LEU A 724 3.58 -11.34 18.14
C LEU A 724 3.80 -11.73 19.61
N ILE A 725 3.70 -10.79 20.56
CA ILE A 725 3.80 -11.09 22.00
C ILE A 725 2.71 -12.09 22.41
N SER A 726 1.47 -11.85 22.00
CA SER A 726 0.34 -12.74 22.32
C SER A 726 0.56 -14.14 21.77
N GLY A 727 1.07 -14.25 20.53
CA GLY A 727 1.39 -15.53 19.92
C GLY A 727 2.45 -16.29 20.71
N LEU A 728 3.55 -15.61 21.07
CA LEU A 728 4.63 -16.21 21.86
C LEU A 728 4.15 -16.71 23.24
N LEU A 729 3.38 -15.89 23.96
CA LEU A 729 2.78 -16.28 25.24
C LEU A 729 1.82 -17.47 25.08
N THR A 730 1.05 -17.50 23.99
CA THR A 730 0.13 -18.62 23.72
C THR A 730 0.90 -19.92 23.52
N TYR A 731 1.97 -19.89 22.72
CA TYR A 731 2.82 -21.07 22.51
C TYR A 731 3.53 -21.52 23.79
N GLU A 732 4.00 -20.59 24.62
CA GLU A 732 4.58 -20.89 25.94
C GLU A 732 3.60 -21.65 26.83
N VAL A 733 2.36 -21.16 26.95
CA VAL A 733 1.31 -21.82 27.75
C VAL A 733 0.97 -23.19 27.20
N ILE A 734 0.86 -23.33 25.87
CA ILE A 734 0.54 -24.60 25.22
C ILE A 734 1.65 -25.63 25.48
N ILE A 735 2.92 -25.26 25.30
CA ILE A 735 4.05 -26.17 25.53
C ILE A 735 4.11 -26.60 27.01
N LEU A 736 3.89 -25.66 27.95
CA LEU A 736 3.82 -25.97 29.38
C LEU A 736 2.67 -26.94 29.73
N GLN A 737 1.53 -26.82 29.05
CA GLN A 737 0.39 -27.72 29.25
C GLN A 737 0.67 -29.13 28.73
N PHE A 738 1.29 -29.26 27.55
CA PHE A 738 1.69 -30.57 27.00
C PHE A 738 2.68 -31.28 27.94
N GLN A 739 3.64 -30.55 28.47
CA GLN A 739 4.60 -31.10 29.41
C GLN A 739 3.96 -31.54 30.73
N GLN A 740 3.01 -30.77 31.28
CA GLN A 740 2.26 -31.16 32.49
C GLN A 740 1.36 -32.38 32.28
N SER A 741 0.95 -32.64 31.04
CA SER A 741 0.14 -33.80 30.68
C SER A 741 0.98 -35.05 30.36
N GLY A 742 2.31 -34.96 30.42
CA GLY A 742 3.22 -36.09 30.23
C GLY A 742 3.24 -36.64 28.80
N LEU A 743 2.83 -35.83 27.82
CA LEU A 743 2.81 -36.14 26.39
C LEU A 743 3.94 -35.43 25.64
#